data_AF-A0A352XP81-F1
#
_entry.id   AF-A0A352XP81-F1
#
_cell.length_a   1.000
_cell.length_b   1.000
_cell.length_c   1.000
_cell.angle_alpha   90.00
_cell.angle_beta   90.00
_cell.angle_gamma   90.00
#
_symmetry.space_group_name_H-M   'P 1'
#
loop_
_entity.id
_entity.type
_entity.pdbx_description
1 polymer ?
#
loop_
_entity_poly.entity_id
_entity_poly.type
_entity_poly.pdbx_seq_one_letter_code
_entity_poly.pdbx_strand_id
1 'polypeptide(L)'
;LLACTDAKSDPFLIYKHLPRLQLTLLYSLISKSKMVGSVKQYDLFLVADPVFTIWNPFDVALHVPTSAFATFKSWAIPYDLNLKLENGPAGSKNAFTRSIKQLSNNRLFFFYGQLGRGQSLVMRPGEVQVIAQGFGEKIKDVPGGSWQFDGKLGWEFASGYAYPIPYETAPNLMNGAQKITYSMTPNTVKSDAGMFLWSYNIGELVDSSNVTKYVGSFNIDLLYSRLSSESSISASAFPKIFPTIPNDPSAAKTIAQLDGNKWPICVFTYGMRTETDPMFEGNQQPGSRFTGRAMLRANETSVAQDLFNLSPDILRASPLQVGMRRVNSLNSPIIECDANGLGYYGAEYGAAGGVSHVITRSIPREPIHSLGALQHAAAEATKFGQNRGERSWFLQPSVSHAISNSFAPSIFAPAEVRGTLAGRDAADHSYLANMALWDNYFYSSIKPLTTSANKNSATAYKEQKNRLESFLSSDSASYKPLPNERMRRWTADPQATLAAIFPSNKPAADAADRIASHLMVDGMFNVNSTSVAAWKGFLSGLKGATVPINPTPDLKKKAELVETENTPVASLLTPGAREIDPGSLDDSADREQWIGFRSLKDEEIEELAVAIVKQVRSRGPFLSIADFINRRPGSDKDLALSGPLQSALDDKNVSINAGYRDGDRSLSVANAAAQGFAFPEAEAGAKSVCAPGYVKQGDLLTTLGPFINVRGDTFVIRGYGEVRDDSGKTVLARSWCEAIVQRVPDYLDPADDAHDPAPKSKVNLTFGRRFHIISFRYLSPREIY
;
A
#
# COMPACT_ATOMS: atom_id res chain seq x y z
N LEU A 1 -6.41 -15.93 -2.36
CA LEU A 1 -7.22 -14.95 -3.12
C LEU A 1 -8.67 -15.17 -2.75
N LEU A 2 -9.31 -14.15 -2.17
CA LEU A 2 -10.61 -14.21 -1.47
C LEU A 2 -11.69 -14.94 -2.29
N ALA A 3 -12.30 -15.95 -1.67
CA ALA A 3 -13.43 -16.68 -2.21
C ALA A 3 -14.61 -15.73 -2.42
N CYS A 4 -14.92 -15.43 -3.67
CA CYS A 4 -16.18 -14.82 -4.05
C CYS A 4 -17.21 -15.95 -4.11
N THR A 5 -17.97 -16.13 -3.03
CA THR A 5 -19.11 -17.06 -3.01
C THR A 5 -20.24 -16.49 -3.87
N ASP A 6 -20.54 -17.21 -4.95
CA ASP A 6 -21.83 -17.31 -5.63
C ASP A 6 -22.79 -16.10 -5.53
N ALA A 7 -22.52 -15.11 -6.36
CA ALA A 7 -23.51 -14.27 -7.03
C ALA A 7 -22.78 -13.58 -8.19
N LYS A 8 -23.51 -12.92 -9.12
CA LYS A 8 -22.99 -11.98 -10.13
C LYS A 8 -22.22 -10.82 -9.46
N SER A 9 -21.07 -11.12 -8.89
CA SER A 9 -20.28 -10.26 -8.04
C SER A 9 -19.19 -9.70 -8.91
N ASP A 10 -19.23 -8.38 -9.08
CA ASP A 10 -18.16 -7.65 -9.72
C ASP A 10 -16.81 -8.00 -9.03
N PRO A 11 -15.85 -8.62 -9.74
CA PRO A 11 -14.57 -9.01 -9.13
C PRO A 11 -13.74 -7.79 -8.72
N PHE A 12 -14.08 -6.60 -9.20
CA PHE A 12 -13.45 -5.35 -8.80
C PHE A 12 -14.13 -4.66 -7.63
N LEU A 13 -15.19 -5.25 -7.08
CA LEU A 13 -15.97 -4.62 -6.03
C LEU A 13 -15.11 -4.15 -4.86
N ILE A 14 -14.12 -4.96 -4.47
CA ILE A 14 -13.18 -4.64 -3.39
C ILE A 14 -12.33 -3.40 -3.68
N TYR A 15 -12.08 -3.08 -4.95
CA TYR A 15 -11.33 -1.89 -5.38
C TYR A 15 -12.22 -0.66 -5.60
N LYS A 16 -13.55 -0.81 -5.52
CA LYS A 16 -14.52 0.28 -5.69
C LYS A 16 -14.80 1.07 -4.42
N HIS A 17 -14.15 0.76 -3.30
CA HIS A 17 -14.25 1.56 -2.08
C HIS A 17 -13.46 2.86 -2.25
N LEU A 18 -13.95 3.98 -1.69
CA LEU A 18 -13.18 5.23 -1.67
C LEU A 18 -12.00 5.10 -0.70
N PRO A 19 -10.74 5.18 -1.15
CA PRO A 19 -9.59 5.23 -0.26
C PRO A 19 -9.51 6.63 0.37
N ARG A 20 -9.25 6.68 1.68
CA ARG A 20 -9.23 7.94 2.44
C ARG A 20 -7.81 8.33 2.76
N LEU A 21 -7.55 9.62 2.63
CA LEU A 21 -6.25 10.19 2.94
C LEU A 21 -6.28 10.82 4.34
N GLN A 22 -7.20 11.75 4.57
CA GLN A 22 -7.25 12.52 5.81
C GLN A 22 -8.67 13.04 6.10
N LEU A 23 -9.04 13.05 7.37
CA LEU A 23 -10.12 13.82 7.95
C LEU A 23 -9.50 14.98 8.73
N THR A 24 -9.99 16.18 8.48
CA THR A 24 -9.68 17.38 9.24
C THR A 24 -10.98 17.95 9.80
N LEU A 25 -11.03 18.09 11.13
CA LEU A 25 -12.11 18.76 11.85
C LEU A 25 -11.58 20.08 12.43
N LEU A 26 -11.90 21.19 11.79
CA LEU A 26 -11.55 22.52 12.28
C LEU A 26 -12.68 23.05 13.17
N TYR A 27 -12.33 23.50 14.37
CA TYR A 27 -13.25 24.17 15.29
C TYR A 27 -12.93 25.65 15.37
N SER A 28 -13.98 26.46 15.32
CA SER A 28 -13.88 27.92 15.36
C SER A 28 -14.99 28.53 16.21
N LEU A 29 -14.78 29.76 16.70
CA LEU A 29 -15.83 30.58 17.30
C LEU A 29 -16.32 31.62 16.29
N ILE A 30 -17.62 31.88 16.27
CA ILE A 30 -18.22 32.97 15.50
C ILE A 30 -19.38 33.56 16.30
N SER A 31 -19.68 34.84 16.09
CA SER A 31 -20.96 35.39 16.50
C SER A 31 -21.82 35.75 15.29
N LYS A 32 -23.14 35.69 15.47
CA LYS A 32 -24.09 36.19 14.50
C LYS A 32 -24.97 37.22 15.20
N SER A 33 -25.03 38.41 14.63
CA SER A 33 -25.90 39.44 15.15
C SER A 33 -27.32 39.37 14.60
N LYS A 34 -28.28 39.80 15.42
CA LYS A 34 -29.68 40.01 15.04
C LYS A 34 -30.19 41.30 15.67
N MET A 35 -31.13 41.94 15.01
CA MET A 35 -31.83 43.11 15.57
C MET A 35 -33.03 42.64 16.39
N VAL A 36 -33.11 43.06 17.65
CA VAL A 36 -34.28 42.87 18.51
C VAL A 36 -34.73 44.25 18.98
N GLY A 37 -35.78 44.77 18.33
CA GLY A 37 -36.13 46.19 18.44
C GLY A 37 -35.02 47.07 17.84
N SER A 38 -34.53 48.05 18.61
CA SER A 38 -33.41 48.93 18.25
C SER A 38 -32.04 48.44 18.73
N VAL A 39 -31.97 47.29 19.41
CA VAL A 39 -30.74 46.76 20.01
C VAL A 39 -30.19 45.61 19.18
N LYS A 40 -28.89 45.69 18.85
CA LYS A 40 -28.15 44.62 18.19
C LYS A 40 -27.74 43.58 19.23
N GLN A 41 -28.23 42.36 19.09
CA GLN A 41 -27.89 41.22 19.95
C GLN A 41 -26.97 40.26 19.22
N TYR A 42 -26.03 39.65 19.94
CA TYR A 42 -25.02 38.75 19.39
C TYR A 42 -25.18 37.34 19.97
N ASP A 43 -25.54 36.38 19.11
CA ASP A 43 -25.53 34.96 19.44
C ASP A 43 -24.12 34.40 19.18
N LEU A 44 -23.62 33.52 20.05
CA LEU A 44 -22.29 32.92 19.93
C LEU A 44 -22.41 31.45 19.52
N PHE A 45 -21.53 30.98 18.62
CA PHE A 45 -21.54 29.62 18.12
C PHE A 45 -20.14 29.00 18.11
N LEU A 46 -20.10 27.69 18.35
CA LEU A 46 -18.99 26.83 17.95
C LEU A 46 -19.26 26.36 16.52
N VAL A 47 -18.42 26.74 15.58
CA VAL A 47 -18.48 26.25 14.20
C VAL A 47 -17.52 25.08 14.06
N ALA A 48 -17.99 24.01 13.44
CA ALA A 48 -17.14 22.88 13.12
C ALA A 48 -17.20 22.57 11.61
N ASP A 49 -16.02 22.46 11.00
CA ASP A 49 -15.83 22.20 9.58
C ASP A 49 -15.32 20.77 9.38
N PRO A 50 -16.16 19.85 8.88
CA PRO A 50 -15.69 18.54 8.45
C PRO A 50 -15.12 18.62 7.03
N VAL A 51 -13.84 18.30 6.90
CA VAL A 51 -13.12 18.29 5.62
C VAL A 51 -12.45 16.94 5.41
N PHE A 52 -12.64 16.39 4.22
CA PHE A 52 -12.13 15.09 3.83
C PHE A 52 -11.18 15.25 2.67
N THR A 53 -9.94 14.83 2.85
CA THR A 53 -9.02 14.62 1.75
C THR A 53 -9.12 13.14 1.38
N ILE A 54 -9.58 12.86 0.16
CA ILE A 54 -9.67 11.52 -0.40
C ILE A 54 -8.67 11.36 -1.53
N TRP A 55 -8.29 10.12 -1.82
CA TRP A 55 -7.22 9.85 -2.78
C TRP A 55 -7.48 8.59 -3.58
N ASN A 56 -7.15 8.62 -4.87
CA ASN A 56 -7.11 7.43 -5.70
C ASN A 56 -5.65 6.90 -5.84
N PRO A 57 -5.27 5.81 -5.15
CA PRO A 57 -3.93 5.24 -5.21
C PRO A 57 -3.62 4.44 -6.48
N PHE A 58 -4.63 4.22 -7.34
CA PHE A 58 -4.55 3.29 -8.46
C PHE A 58 -4.20 3.99 -9.78
N ASP A 59 -3.63 3.23 -10.70
CA ASP A 59 -3.39 3.59 -12.10
C ASP A 59 -4.64 3.52 -13.01
N VAL A 60 -5.84 3.47 -12.40
CA VAL A 60 -7.15 3.49 -13.06
C VAL A 60 -8.08 4.51 -12.41
N ALA A 61 -8.98 5.09 -13.19
CA ALA A 61 -9.97 6.01 -12.65
C ALA A 61 -10.96 5.27 -11.73
N LEU A 62 -11.23 5.85 -10.56
CA LEU A 62 -12.28 5.38 -9.67
C LEU A 62 -13.56 6.17 -9.95
N HIS A 63 -14.66 5.44 -10.14
CA HIS A 63 -15.99 6.03 -10.30
C HIS A 63 -16.91 5.47 -9.21
N VAL A 64 -17.39 6.36 -8.35
CA VAL A 64 -18.39 6.05 -7.33
C VAL A 64 -19.72 6.69 -7.78
N PRO A 65 -20.64 5.89 -8.33
CA PRO A 65 -21.95 6.39 -8.75
C PRO A 65 -22.81 6.74 -7.53
N THR A 66 -23.87 7.53 -7.72
CA THR A 66 -24.79 7.93 -6.63
C THR A 66 -25.51 6.80 -5.90
N SER A 67 -25.57 5.61 -6.52
CA SER A 67 -26.06 4.37 -5.94
C SER A 67 -25.09 3.73 -4.93
N ALA A 68 -23.82 4.15 -4.91
CA ALA A 68 -22.81 3.77 -3.94
C ALA A 68 -22.28 5.00 -3.21
N PHE A 69 -22.02 4.89 -1.91
CA PHE A 69 -21.54 6.05 -1.16
C PHE A 69 -20.73 5.63 0.06
N ALA A 70 -19.73 6.44 0.37
CA ALA A 70 -19.10 6.41 1.68
C ALA A 70 -20.01 7.10 2.69
N THR A 71 -20.17 6.51 3.87
CA THR A 71 -20.75 7.17 5.03
C THR A 71 -19.67 7.40 6.06
N PHE A 72 -19.58 8.63 6.53
CA PHE A 72 -18.75 9.00 7.65
C PHE A 72 -19.62 9.39 8.83
N LYS A 73 -19.24 8.93 10.02
CA LYS A 73 -19.84 9.29 11.29
C LYS A 73 -18.73 9.64 12.26
N SER A 74 -18.80 10.82 12.85
CA SER A 74 -17.92 11.19 13.96
C SER A 74 -18.73 11.50 15.19
N TRP A 75 -18.14 11.21 16.33
CA TRP A 75 -18.60 11.67 17.61
C TRP A 75 -17.98 13.04 17.90
N ALA A 76 -18.55 13.75 18.87
CA ALA A 76 -18.00 15.03 19.28
C ALA A 76 -16.56 14.81 19.73
N ILE A 77 -15.64 15.73 19.37
CA ILE A 77 -14.31 15.65 19.95
C ILE A 77 -14.45 15.68 21.49
N PRO A 78 -13.75 14.79 22.20
CA PRO A 78 -13.93 14.56 23.63
C PRO A 78 -13.28 15.65 24.50
N TYR A 79 -13.78 16.88 24.39
CA TYR A 79 -13.23 18.08 25.01
C TYR A 79 -14.30 18.94 25.68
N ASP A 80 -13.87 19.63 26.73
CA ASP A 80 -14.61 20.73 27.34
C ASP A 80 -14.11 22.06 26.78
N LEU A 81 -15.03 22.85 26.23
CA LEU A 81 -14.79 24.23 25.84
C LEU A 81 -15.01 25.12 27.06
N ASN A 82 -13.99 25.87 27.44
CA ASN A 82 -14.03 26.82 28.55
C ASN A 82 -13.84 28.21 27.97
N LEU A 83 -14.81 29.09 28.19
CA LEU A 83 -14.76 30.50 27.82
C LEU A 83 -14.70 31.33 29.09
N LYS A 84 -13.71 32.20 29.19
CA LYS A 84 -13.73 33.28 30.18
C LYS A 84 -14.33 34.51 29.51
N LEU A 85 -15.34 35.10 30.17
CA LEU A 85 -16.13 36.21 29.67
C LEU A 85 -15.83 37.43 30.54
N GLU A 86 -15.22 38.47 29.96
CA GLU A 86 -14.77 39.66 30.69
C GLU A 86 -15.45 40.92 30.15
N ASN A 87 -15.57 41.95 30.99
CA ASN A 87 -16.08 43.28 30.59
C ASN A 87 -17.51 43.27 30.00
N GLY A 88 -18.36 42.36 30.49
CA GLY A 88 -19.78 42.35 30.13
C GLY A 88 -20.61 43.40 30.88
N PRO A 89 -21.85 43.66 30.42
CA PRO A 89 -22.83 44.42 31.19
C PRO A 89 -22.99 43.90 32.62
N ALA A 90 -23.45 44.76 33.54
CA ALA A 90 -23.71 44.34 34.91
C ALA A 90 -24.74 43.19 34.93
N GLY A 91 -24.40 42.10 35.62
CA GLY A 91 -25.20 40.87 35.67
C GLY A 91 -24.81 39.80 34.64
N SER A 92 -23.87 40.09 33.73
CA SER A 92 -23.30 39.10 32.82
C SER A 92 -22.54 37.98 33.53
N LYS A 93 -22.55 36.79 32.94
CA LYS A 93 -21.70 35.68 33.36
C LYS A 93 -20.23 36.00 33.10
N ASN A 94 -19.37 35.48 33.97
CA ASN A 94 -17.92 35.63 33.90
C ASN A 94 -17.21 34.43 33.24
N ALA A 95 -17.92 33.31 33.06
CA ALA A 95 -17.39 32.11 32.42
C ALA A 95 -18.51 31.25 31.83
N PHE A 96 -18.14 30.41 30.87
CA PHE A 96 -18.96 29.35 30.31
C PHE A 96 -18.11 28.11 30.10
N THR A 97 -18.53 26.97 30.66
CA THR A 97 -17.85 25.68 30.45
C THR A 97 -18.88 24.66 30.00
N ARG A 98 -18.59 23.94 28.91
CA ARG A 98 -19.43 22.85 28.44
C ARG A 98 -18.65 21.86 27.59
N SER A 99 -19.02 20.57 27.66
CA SER A 99 -18.46 19.59 26.73
C SER A 99 -18.99 19.82 25.31
N ILE A 100 -18.17 19.56 24.29
CA ILE A 100 -18.58 19.71 22.89
C ILE A 100 -19.75 18.77 22.54
N LYS A 101 -19.79 17.58 23.15
CA LYS A 101 -20.94 16.65 23.05
C LYS A 101 -22.25 17.27 23.56
N GLN A 102 -22.21 18.06 24.62
CA GLN A 102 -23.41 18.73 25.14
C GLN A 102 -23.82 19.93 24.28
N LEU A 103 -22.89 20.61 23.61
CA LEU A 103 -23.20 21.67 22.64
C LEU A 103 -23.95 21.12 21.40
N SER A 104 -23.72 19.86 21.04
CA SER A 104 -24.52 19.17 20.01
C SER A 104 -25.84 18.57 20.54
N ASN A 105 -26.30 18.99 21.71
CA ASN A 105 -27.49 18.45 22.39
C ASN A 105 -27.39 16.93 22.67
N ASN A 106 -26.21 16.46 23.10
CA ASN A 106 -25.93 15.06 23.41
C ASN A 106 -26.23 14.07 22.28
N ARG A 107 -26.21 14.54 21.02
CA ARG A 107 -26.43 13.67 19.86
C ARG A 107 -25.41 12.54 19.83
N LEU A 108 -25.85 11.37 19.36
CA LEU A 108 -24.99 10.20 19.20
C LEU A 108 -23.84 10.50 18.23
N PHE A 109 -24.13 11.14 17.09
CA PHE A 109 -23.14 11.57 16.13
C PHE A 109 -23.09 13.09 16.07
N PHE A 110 -21.88 13.64 16.08
CA PHE A 110 -21.62 15.06 15.91
C PHE A 110 -21.70 15.46 14.44
N PHE A 111 -21.22 14.58 13.54
CA PHE A 111 -21.40 14.68 12.09
C PHE A 111 -21.81 13.36 11.46
N TYR A 112 -22.60 13.45 10.40
CA TYR A 112 -22.83 12.38 9.45
C TYR A 112 -22.71 12.89 8.04
N GLY A 113 -21.80 12.28 7.28
CA GLY A 113 -21.55 12.66 5.90
C GLY A 113 -21.81 11.51 4.95
N GLN A 114 -22.30 11.82 3.76
CA GLN A 114 -22.34 10.90 2.64
C GLN A 114 -21.54 11.47 1.47
N LEU A 115 -20.53 10.74 1.03
CA LEU A 115 -19.70 11.10 -0.12
C LEU A 115 -20.08 10.19 -1.28
N GLY A 116 -20.35 10.79 -2.44
CA GLY A 116 -20.82 10.08 -3.64
C GLY A 116 -22.34 10.02 -3.79
N ARG A 117 -23.13 10.26 -2.73
CA ARG A 117 -24.61 10.14 -2.80
C ARG A 117 -25.28 11.31 -3.51
N GLY A 118 -24.90 12.54 -3.17
CA GLY A 118 -25.46 13.75 -3.77
C GLY A 118 -24.93 14.05 -5.18
N GLN A 119 -23.74 13.53 -5.50
CA GLN A 119 -23.10 13.65 -6.80
C GLN A 119 -22.17 12.46 -7.02
N SER A 120 -22.15 11.91 -8.25
CA SER A 120 -21.17 10.89 -8.62
C SER A 120 -19.77 11.45 -8.42
N LEU A 121 -18.89 10.64 -7.84
CA LEU A 121 -17.50 10.99 -7.60
C LEU A 121 -16.64 10.28 -8.64
N VAL A 122 -15.88 11.05 -9.42
CA VAL A 122 -14.90 10.55 -10.37
C VAL A 122 -13.54 11.03 -9.94
N MET A 123 -12.60 10.11 -9.74
CA MET A 123 -11.22 10.41 -9.36
C MET A 123 -10.30 9.83 -10.42
N ARG A 124 -9.49 10.67 -11.07
CA ARG A 124 -8.47 10.17 -12.00
C ARG A 124 -7.38 9.42 -11.22
N PRO A 125 -6.55 8.60 -11.88
CA PRO A 125 -5.38 7.96 -11.29
C PRO A 125 -4.51 8.92 -10.52
N GLY A 126 -4.22 8.55 -9.29
CA GLY A 126 -3.43 9.35 -8.38
C GLY A 126 -4.16 10.52 -7.73
N GLU A 127 -5.32 10.92 -8.24
CA GLU A 127 -5.93 12.21 -7.92
C GLU A 127 -6.29 12.32 -6.43
N VAL A 128 -5.88 13.44 -5.83
CA VAL A 128 -6.20 13.82 -4.45
C VAL A 128 -7.27 14.91 -4.49
N GLN A 129 -8.41 14.67 -3.85
CA GLN A 129 -9.53 15.61 -3.82
C GLN A 129 -9.85 16.02 -2.38
N VAL A 130 -10.07 17.31 -2.16
CA VAL A 130 -10.60 17.86 -0.92
C VAL A 130 -12.11 18.00 -1.04
N ILE A 131 -12.82 17.40 -0.10
CA ILE A 131 -14.28 17.38 -0.02
C ILE A 131 -14.71 17.98 1.30
N ALA A 132 -15.43 19.09 1.24
CA ALA A 132 -16.03 19.77 2.39
C ALA A 132 -17.45 20.22 2.04
N GLN A 133 -17.94 21.32 2.63
CA GLN A 133 -19.22 21.90 2.20
C GLN A 133 -19.15 22.36 0.74
N GLY A 134 -17.97 22.77 0.27
CA GLY A 134 -17.69 23.30 -1.07
C GLY A 134 -17.38 24.80 -1.08
N PHE A 135 -16.85 25.30 -2.20
CA PHE A 135 -16.62 26.73 -2.42
C PHE A 135 -17.94 27.53 -2.42
N GLY A 136 -17.95 28.72 -1.80
CA GLY A 136 -19.10 29.63 -1.77
C GLY A 136 -20.23 29.25 -0.81
N GLU A 137 -20.08 28.18 -0.02
CA GLU A 137 -21.10 27.76 0.95
C GLU A 137 -21.08 28.60 2.22
N LYS A 138 -22.27 28.83 2.78
CA LYS A 138 -22.45 29.59 4.03
C LYS A 138 -22.49 28.66 5.23
N ILE A 139 -22.09 29.17 6.40
CA ILE A 139 -22.24 28.47 7.68
C ILE A 139 -23.70 28.08 7.92
N LYS A 140 -23.94 26.78 8.09
CA LYS A 140 -25.27 26.19 8.30
C LYS A 140 -25.59 26.11 9.80
N ASP A 141 -26.79 26.54 10.18
CA ASP A 141 -27.27 26.44 11.56
C ASP A 141 -27.82 25.02 11.81
N VAL A 142 -27.36 24.39 12.89
CA VAL A 142 -27.72 23.02 13.28
C VAL A 142 -28.93 22.87 14.26
N PRO A 143 -29.67 23.90 14.74
CA PRO A 143 -30.81 23.68 15.63
C PRO A 143 -31.99 22.99 14.92
N GLY A 144 -32.44 21.84 15.43
CA GLY A 144 -33.72 21.20 15.05
C GLY A 144 -33.82 20.48 13.69
N GLY A 145 -32.76 20.41 12.88
CA GLY A 145 -32.77 19.81 11.52
C GLY A 145 -31.51 19.02 11.14
N SER A 146 -31.48 18.49 9.91
CA SER A 146 -30.57 17.45 9.42
C SER A 146 -29.07 17.76 9.63
N TRP A 147 -28.38 16.80 10.25
CA TRP A 147 -26.94 16.72 10.55
C TRP A 147 -26.16 16.05 9.41
N GLN A 148 -26.80 15.98 8.23
CA GLN A 148 -26.29 15.35 7.04
C GLN A 148 -25.42 16.34 6.26
N PHE A 149 -24.18 15.92 6.03
CA PHE A 149 -23.21 16.54 5.17
C PHE A 149 -23.25 15.87 3.80
N ASP A 150 -23.60 16.66 2.78
CA ASP A 150 -23.43 16.28 1.38
C ASP A 150 -22.12 16.90 0.89
N GLY A 151 -21.09 16.05 0.78
CA GLY A 151 -19.75 16.52 0.44
C GLY A 151 -19.64 17.04 -0.98
N LYS A 152 -19.06 18.24 -1.14
CA LYS A 152 -18.70 18.86 -2.41
C LYS A 152 -17.19 19.09 -2.50
N LEU A 153 -16.67 19.19 -3.71
CA LEU A 153 -15.25 19.51 -3.94
C LEU A 153 -14.91 20.91 -3.45
N GLY A 154 -13.71 21.03 -2.89
CA GLY A 154 -13.16 22.27 -2.35
C GLY A 154 -13.54 22.56 -0.90
N TRP A 155 -12.75 23.42 -0.27
CA TRP A 155 -13.00 23.94 1.07
C TRP A 155 -12.71 25.43 1.13
N GLU A 156 -13.55 26.16 1.87
CA GLU A 156 -13.31 27.55 2.25
C GLU A 156 -13.54 27.73 3.74
N PHE A 157 -12.72 28.60 4.34
CA PHE A 157 -12.87 28.97 5.74
C PHE A 157 -14.20 29.69 6.04
N ALA A 158 -14.92 30.20 5.04
CA ALA A 158 -16.24 30.83 5.26
C ALA A 158 -17.38 29.82 5.52
N SER A 159 -17.11 28.52 5.42
CA SER A 159 -18.11 27.44 5.58
C SER A 159 -18.14 26.85 7.01
N GLY A 160 -19.02 25.87 7.24
CA GLY A 160 -19.06 25.07 8.48
C GLY A 160 -20.46 24.89 9.07
N TYR A 161 -20.54 24.19 10.20
CA TYR A 161 -21.78 23.91 10.93
C TYR A 161 -21.78 24.57 12.31
N ALA A 162 -22.74 25.46 12.56
CA ALA A 162 -22.81 26.26 13.78
C ALA A 162 -23.65 25.58 14.88
N TYR A 163 -23.03 25.38 16.03
CA TYR A 163 -23.63 24.85 17.25
C TYR A 163 -23.75 25.98 18.28
N PRO A 164 -24.96 26.28 18.80
CA PRO A 164 -25.16 27.43 19.68
C PRO A 164 -24.44 27.26 21.02
N ILE A 165 -23.77 28.33 21.46
CA ILE A 165 -23.18 28.44 22.79
C ILE A 165 -24.11 29.32 23.63
N PRO A 166 -24.88 28.76 24.58
CA PRO A 166 -25.77 29.54 25.45
C PRO A 166 -24.97 30.24 26.56
N TYR A 167 -24.09 31.15 26.14
CA TYR A 167 -23.22 31.91 27.04
C TYR A 167 -24.06 32.83 27.95
N GLU A 168 -25.16 33.40 27.43
CA GLU A 168 -26.12 34.19 28.20
C GLU A 168 -27.56 33.74 27.97
N THR A 169 -28.44 34.12 28.89
CA THR A 169 -29.89 33.84 28.83
C THR A 169 -30.76 35.09 28.73
N ALA A 170 -30.26 36.25 29.18
CA ALA A 170 -31.00 37.50 29.17
C ALA A 170 -30.63 38.31 27.90
N PRO A 171 -31.59 38.61 27.01
CA PRO A 171 -31.29 39.23 25.71
C PRO A 171 -30.59 40.59 25.79
N ASN A 172 -30.81 41.36 26.87
CA ASN A 172 -30.16 42.65 27.13
C ASN A 172 -28.66 42.54 27.47
N LEU A 173 -28.20 41.36 27.91
CA LEU A 173 -26.78 41.12 28.23
C LEU A 173 -25.97 40.70 26.99
N MET A 174 -26.64 40.33 25.89
CA MET A 174 -26.03 39.85 24.65
C MET A 174 -25.59 40.99 23.73
N ASN A 175 -25.02 42.08 24.27
CA ASN A 175 -24.70 43.30 23.52
C ASN A 175 -23.35 43.26 22.78
N GLY A 176 -22.62 42.15 22.87
CA GLY A 176 -21.36 41.93 22.17
C GLY A 176 -20.10 42.50 22.84
N ALA A 177 -20.24 43.22 23.96
CA ALA A 177 -19.11 43.87 24.65
C ALA A 177 -18.19 42.88 25.39
N GLN A 178 -18.71 41.72 25.79
CA GLN A 178 -17.94 40.69 26.50
C GLN A 178 -16.72 40.27 25.67
N LYS A 179 -15.54 40.36 26.28
CA LYS A 179 -14.28 39.85 25.76
C LYS A 179 -14.17 38.37 26.11
N ILE A 180 -13.87 37.55 25.11
CA ILE A 180 -13.72 36.10 25.24
C ILE A 180 -12.25 35.73 25.18
N THR A 181 -11.83 34.91 26.14
CA THR A 181 -10.66 34.03 26.01
C THR A 181 -11.12 32.58 26.13
N TYR A 182 -10.40 31.65 25.50
CA TYR A 182 -10.79 30.25 25.49
C TYR A 182 -9.65 29.34 25.95
N SER A 183 -10.01 28.24 26.59
CA SER A 183 -9.17 27.06 26.78
C SER A 183 -9.98 25.80 26.49
N MET A 184 -9.30 24.74 26.09
CA MET A 184 -9.95 23.46 25.83
C MET A 184 -9.22 22.34 26.55
N THR A 185 -9.97 21.51 27.28
CA THR A 185 -9.39 20.44 28.09
C THR A 185 -9.96 19.09 27.65
N PRO A 186 -9.14 18.05 27.42
CA PRO A 186 -9.65 16.72 27.14
C PRO A 186 -10.44 16.21 28.35
N ASN A 187 -11.62 15.62 28.11
CA ASN A 187 -12.49 15.16 29.20
C ASN A 187 -12.50 13.63 29.31
N THR A 188 -13.32 13.12 30.23
CA THR A 188 -13.49 11.68 30.49
C THR A 188 -14.66 11.08 29.72
N VAL A 189 -15.32 11.84 28.84
CA VAL A 189 -16.45 11.37 28.04
C VAL A 189 -15.95 10.31 27.07
N LYS A 190 -16.54 9.11 27.16
CA LYS A 190 -16.26 7.98 26.29
C LYS A 190 -17.30 7.90 25.17
N SER A 191 -16.94 7.17 24.12
CA SER A 191 -17.92 6.80 23.09
C SER A 191 -18.36 5.34 23.25
N ASP A 192 -19.66 5.16 23.42
CA ASP A 192 -20.25 3.84 23.60
C ASP A 192 -20.25 3.01 22.30
N ALA A 193 -19.98 3.63 21.15
CA ALA A 193 -19.99 2.97 19.85
C ALA A 193 -18.68 3.14 19.03
N GLY A 194 -17.94 4.23 19.23
CA GLY A 194 -16.63 4.47 18.62
C GLY A 194 -16.28 5.95 18.52
N MET A 195 -15.03 6.33 18.27
CA MET A 195 -14.68 7.75 18.16
C MET A 195 -14.86 8.28 16.73
N PHE A 196 -14.57 7.44 15.73
CA PHE A 196 -14.76 7.71 14.31
C PHE A 196 -15.12 6.44 13.56
N LEU A 197 -16.09 6.52 12.65
CA LEU A 197 -16.54 5.43 11.80
C LEU A 197 -16.67 5.94 10.37
N TRP A 198 -15.87 5.40 9.47
CA TRP A 198 -16.07 5.53 8.04
C TRP A 198 -16.41 4.15 7.49
N SER A 199 -17.55 4.02 6.81
CA SER A 199 -17.97 2.77 6.17
C SER A 199 -18.37 3.01 4.72
N TYR A 200 -18.02 2.10 3.82
CA TYR A 200 -18.43 2.18 2.42
C TYR A 200 -19.66 1.31 2.14
N ASN A 201 -20.72 1.92 1.62
CA ASN A 201 -21.97 1.26 1.28
C ASN A 201 -22.08 1.08 -0.24
N ILE A 202 -22.42 -0.14 -0.66
CA ILE A 202 -22.68 -0.43 -2.06
C ILE A 202 -24.17 -0.66 -2.22
N GLY A 203 -24.93 0.42 -2.45
CA GLY A 203 -26.39 0.39 -2.50
C GLY A 203 -26.97 -0.48 -3.62
N GLU A 204 -26.17 -0.85 -4.62
CA GLU A 204 -26.57 -1.76 -5.71
C GLU A 204 -26.45 -3.25 -5.35
N LEU A 205 -25.70 -3.58 -4.30
CA LEU A 205 -25.55 -4.95 -3.82
C LEU A 205 -26.37 -5.14 -2.56
N VAL A 206 -27.61 -5.49 -2.82
CA VAL A 206 -28.57 -5.94 -1.83
C VAL A 206 -28.50 -7.47 -1.83
N ASP A 207 -28.19 -8.09 -0.70
CA ASP A 207 -28.27 -9.56 -0.65
C ASP A 207 -29.71 -10.06 -0.74
N SER A 208 -29.87 -11.38 -0.82
CA SER A 208 -31.17 -12.04 -0.82
C SER A 208 -32.04 -11.70 0.40
N SER A 209 -31.48 -11.06 1.44
CA SER A 209 -32.18 -10.60 2.65
C SER A 209 -32.54 -9.11 2.63
N ASN A 210 -32.38 -8.44 1.50
CA ASN A 210 -32.65 -7.01 1.31
C ASN A 210 -31.70 -6.08 2.11
N VAL A 211 -30.49 -6.54 2.47
CA VAL A 211 -29.52 -5.78 3.27
C VAL A 211 -28.38 -5.26 2.39
N THR A 212 -28.07 -3.97 2.51
CA THR A 212 -26.92 -3.32 1.85
C THR A 212 -25.60 -3.96 2.28
N LYS A 213 -24.75 -4.31 1.31
CA LYS A 213 -23.39 -4.80 1.58
C LYS A 213 -22.41 -3.66 1.84
N TYR A 214 -21.56 -3.87 2.84
CA TYR A 214 -20.42 -3.03 3.16
C TYR A 214 -19.16 -3.65 2.60
N VAL A 215 -18.29 -2.84 1.99
CA VAL A 215 -17.03 -3.32 1.37
C VAL A 215 -15.79 -2.77 2.06
N GLY A 216 -15.98 -2.13 3.21
CA GLY A 216 -14.88 -1.76 4.07
C GLY A 216 -15.23 -0.71 5.10
N SER A 217 -14.38 -0.59 6.11
CA SER A 217 -14.50 0.46 7.11
C SER A 217 -13.16 0.90 7.66
N PHE A 218 -13.08 2.17 8.00
CA PHE A 218 -11.97 2.75 8.71
C PHE A 218 -12.51 3.24 10.05
N ASN A 219 -11.93 2.82 11.18
CA ASN A 219 -12.45 3.22 12.49
C ASN A 219 -11.40 3.55 13.55
N ILE A 220 -11.78 4.40 14.50
CA ILE A 220 -11.04 4.62 15.75
C ILE A 220 -11.92 4.23 16.93
N ASP A 221 -11.38 3.36 17.79
CA ASP A 221 -12.03 2.87 19.02
C ASP A 221 -13.44 2.30 18.78
N LEU A 222 -13.71 1.66 17.64
CA LEU A 222 -15.03 1.11 17.35
C LEU A 222 -15.37 -0.03 18.32
N LEU A 223 -16.55 0.04 18.95
CA LEU A 223 -17.01 -0.95 19.92
C LEU A 223 -16.87 -2.40 19.41
N TYR A 224 -17.19 -2.62 18.14
CA TYR A 224 -17.20 -3.95 17.52
C TYR A 224 -15.82 -4.48 17.12
N SER A 225 -14.77 -3.66 17.23
CA SER A 225 -13.39 -4.04 16.90
C SER A 225 -12.51 -4.26 18.15
N ARG A 226 -13.04 -3.99 19.34
CA ARG A 226 -12.35 -4.16 20.63
C ARG A 226 -12.29 -5.63 21.05
N LEU A 227 -11.18 -6.04 21.69
CA LEU A 227 -11.13 -7.29 22.44
C LEU A 227 -12.04 -7.21 23.66
N SER A 228 -12.48 -8.35 24.20
CA SER A 228 -13.31 -8.40 25.42
C SER A 228 -12.65 -7.76 26.64
N SER A 229 -11.31 -7.71 26.67
CA SER A 229 -10.51 -7.04 27.70
C SER A 229 -10.34 -5.52 27.48
N GLU A 230 -10.70 -4.99 26.30
CA GLU A 230 -10.53 -3.57 25.96
C GLU A 230 -11.79 -2.77 26.29
N SER A 231 -11.61 -1.56 26.82
CA SER A 231 -12.70 -0.61 27.12
C SER A 231 -12.63 0.61 26.22
N SER A 232 -13.73 1.36 26.10
CA SER A 232 -13.72 2.62 25.35
C SER A 232 -12.69 3.60 25.91
N ILE A 233 -12.02 4.29 24.99
CA ILE A 233 -11.01 5.29 25.31
C ILE A 233 -11.65 6.58 25.82
N SER A 234 -10.98 7.23 26.77
CA SER A 234 -11.23 8.62 27.14
C SER A 234 -10.06 9.49 26.68
N ALA A 235 -10.34 10.68 26.16
CA ALA A 235 -9.31 11.57 25.61
C ALA A 235 -8.23 11.96 26.62
N SER A 236 -8.66 12.21 27.86
CA SER A 236 -7.80 12.49 29.01
C SER A 236 -6.77 11.40 29.29
N ALA A 237 -6.97 10.16 28.82
CA ALA A 237 -5.99 9.08 28.95
C ALA A 237 -4.87 9.16 27.89
N PHE A 238 -5.00 10.01 26.87
CA PHE A 238 -4.04 10.15 25.77
C PHE A 238 -3.59 11.61 25.58
N PRO A 239 -2.96 12.24 26.58
CA PRO A 239 -2.63 13.67 26.57
C PRO A 239 -1.65 14.08 25.44
N LYS A 240 -0.88 13.15 24.88
CA LYS A 240 0.00 13.42 23.72
C LYS A 240 -0.75 13.54 22.39
N ILE A 241 -1.97 12.99 22.31
CA ILE A 241 -2.86 13.05 21.14
C ILE A 241 -3.90 14.14 21.34
N PHE A 242 -4.40 14.23 22.56
CA PHE A 242 -5.39 15.18 23.02
C PHE A 242 -4.78 16.09 24.10
N PRO A 243 -3.90 17.03 23.73
CA PRO A 243 -3.32 17.96 24.69
C PRO A 243 -4.37 18.96 25.20
N THR A 244 -4.19 19.42 26.44
CA THR A 244 -4.89 20.62 26.93
C THR A 244 -4.45 21.82 26.10
N ILE A 245 -5.40 22.58 25.58
CA ILE A 245 -5.17 23.86 24.93
C ILE A 245 -5.29 24.94 26.00
N PRO A 246 -4.18 25.56 26.45
CA PRO A 246 -4.19 26.50 27.55
C PRO A 246 -4.91 27.79 27.17
N ASN A 247 -5.39 28.50 28.18
CA ASN A 247 -5.97 29.82 27.99
C ASN A 247 -4.90 30.81 27.51
N ASP A 248 -5.25 31.65 26.54
CA ASP A 248 -4.36 32.66 25.99
C ASP A 248 -5.03 34.03 26.00
N PRO A 249 -4.73 34.85 27.03
CA PRO A 249 -5.30 36.18 27.15
C PRO A 249 -4.92 37.14 26.00
N SER A 250 -3.81 36.88 25.29
CA SER A 250 -3.34 37.75 24.20
C SER A 250 -4.21 37.62 22.95
N ALA A 251 -4.84 36.47 22.74
CA ALA A 251 -5.71 36.19 21.59
C ALA A 251 -7.18 36.61 21.79
N ALA A 252 -7.48 37.32 22.89
CA ALA A 252 -8.84 37.65 23.29
C ALA A 252 -9.59 38.51 22.26
N LYS A 253 -10.85 38.17 21.96
CA LYS A 253 -11.73 38.93 21.04
C LYS A 253 -13.05 39.26 21.72
N THR A 254 -13.63 40.41 21.42
CA THR A 254 -15.01 40.70 21.83
C THR A 254 -15.99 39.88 21.00
N ILE A 255 -17.15 39.56 21.57
CA ILE A 255 -18.21 38.85 20.82
C ILE A 255 -18.61 39.65 19.58
N ALA A 256 -18.67 40.97 19.66
CA ALA A 256 -18.95 41.84 18.51
C ALA A 256 -17.88 41.76 17.40
N GLN A 257 -16.60 41.55 17.73
CA GLN A 257 -15.54 41.35 16.73
C GLN A 257 -15.71 40.05 15.93
N LEU A 258 -16.41 39.06 16.50
CA LEU A 258 -16.68 37.77 15.87
C LEU A 258 -17.92 37.79 14.95
N ASP A 259 -18.59 38.94 14.79
CA ASP A 259 -19.84 39.06 14.02
C ASP A 259 -19.56 38.80 12.54
N GLY A 260 -19.98 37.64 12.05
CA GLY A 260 -19.66 37.16 10.70
C GLY A 260 -18.19 36.76 10.48
N ASN A 261 -17.34 36.90 11.50
CA ASN A 261 -15.90 36.64 11.42
C ASN A 261 -15.54 35.39 12.21
N LYS A 262 -15.29 34.29 11.50
CA LYS A 262 -14.90 33.02 12.10
C LYS A 262 -13.48 33.12 12.68
N TRP A 263 -13.30 32.69 13.93
CA TRP A 263 -12.02 32.67 14.64
C TRP A 263 -11.62 31.21 14.89
N PRO A 264 -10.58 30.68 14.21
CA PRO A 264 -10.17 29.30 14.45
C PRO A 264 -9.62 29.17 15.87
N ILE A 265 -9.92 28.04 16.52
CA ILE A 265 -9.46 27.76 17.90
C ILE A 265 -8.63 26.48 18.03
N CYS A 266 -8.98 25.43 17.28
CA CYS A 266 -8.24 24.18 17.23
C CYS A 266 -8.58 23.37 15.98
N VAL A 267 -7.71 22.43 15.64
CA VAL A 267 -7.94 21.44 14.59
C VAL A 267 -7.64 20.05 15.13
N PHE A 268 -8.53 19.11 14.83
CA PHE A 268 -8.31 17.69 15.00
C PHE A 268 -8.04 17.09 13.63
N THR A 269 -6.91 16.39 13.48
CA THR A 269 -6.56 15.71 12.24
C THR A 269 -6.47 14.22 12.45
N TYR A 270 -6.88 13.50 11.42
CA TYR A 270 -6.81 12.07 11.36
C TYR A 270 -6.58 11.57 9.94
N GLY A 271 -5.44 10.95 9.64
CA GLY A 271 -5.16 10.55 8.26
C GLY A 271 -3.87 9.75 8.11
N MET A 272 -3.51 9.43 6.87
CA MET A 272 -2.22 8.79 6.56
C MET A 272 -1.07 9.73 6.92
N ARG A 273 0.05 9.14 7.33
CA ARG A 273 1.30 9.88 7.50
C ARG A 273 1.97 10.09 6.16
N THR A 274 2.78 11.12 6.13
CA THR A 274 3.59 11.56 5.00
C THR A 274 5.07 11.62 5.43
N GLU A 275 6.00 11.95 4.53
CA GLU A 275 7.45 12.01 4.85
C GLU A 275 7.77 13.07 5.91
N THR A 276 7.05 14.19 5.82
CA THR A 276 7.04 15.30 6.76
C THR A 276 5.62 15.46 7.33
N ASP A 277 5.49 16.05 8.51
CA ASP A 277 4.19 16.47 9.04
C ASP A 277 4.20 18.00 9.18
N PRO A 278 3.97 18.75 8.08
CA PRO A 278 4.10 20.21 8.07
C PRO A 278 3.08 20.89 8.99
N MET A 279 2.00 20.19 9.35
CA MET A 279 0.96 20.71 10.23
C MET A 279 1.44 20.83 11.70
N PHE A 280 2.64 20.35 12.05
CA PHE A 280 3.14 20.31 13.43
C PHE A 280 4.60 20.74 13.58
N GLU A 281 5.17 21.39 12.56
CA GLU A 281 6.49 22.03 12.63
C GLU A 281 6.55 23.00 13.82
N GLY A 282 7.49 22.76 14.74
CA GLY A 282 7.72 23.61 15.91
C GLY A 282 7.30 23.03 17.27
N ASN A 283 6.60 21.90 17.36
CA ASN A 283 6.34 21.22 18.63
C ASN A 283 7.33 20.07 18.88
N GLN A 284 8.33 20.32 19.73
CA GLN A 284 9.27 19.32 20.25
C GLN A 284 8.61 18.34 21.24
N GLN A 285 7.47 17.73 20.89
CA GLN A 285 6.86 16.65 21.67
C GLN A 285 7.05 15.34 20.90
N PRO A 286 8.17 14.61 21.11
CA PRO A 286 8.65 13.54 20.22
C PRO A 286 7.81 12.26 20.24
N GLY A 287 6.75 12.22 21.03
CA GLY A 287 6.13 10.97 21.48
C GLY A 287 4.77 10.60 20.88
N SER A 288 4.24 11.36 19.91
CA SER A 288 2.95 11.01 19.26
C SER A 288 2.91 11.15 17.74
N ARG A 289 3.94 11.71 17.08
CA ARG A 289 3.89 12.00 15.64
C ARG A 289 5.24 11.72 14.98
N PHE A 290 5.39 10.48 14.58
CA PHE A 290 6.58 9.93 13.96
C PHE A 290 6.24 9.58 12.50
N THR A 291 6.90 10.22 11.53
CA THR A 291 6.60 10.03 10.10
C THR A 291 6.95 8.62 9.63
N GLY A 292 8.09 8.08 10.10
CA GLY A 292 8.48 6.67 9.91
C GLY A 292 8.40 6.18 8.47
N ARG A 293 8.29 4.87 8.27
CA ARG A 293 8.03 4.25 6.96
C ARG A 293 6.54 4.00 6.75
N ALA A 294 5.73 5.05 6.88
CA ALA A 294 4.28 4.90 6.88
C ALA A 294 3.69 4.44 5.54
N MET A 295 4.25 4.86 4.40
CA MET A 295 3.81 4.37 3.08
C MET A 295 4.04 2.85 2.93
N LEU A 296 5.10 2.32 3.53
CA LEU A 296 5.33 0.87 3.58
C LEU A 296 4.27 0.16 4.42
N ARG A 297 3.64 0.84 5.39
CA ARG A 297 2.58 0.28 6.23
C ARG A 297 1.18 0.62 5.74
N ALA A 298 1.04 1.46 4.73
CA ALA A 298 -0.24 1.82 4.15
C ALA A 298 -0.60 0.74 3.13
N ASN A 299 -1.60 -0.10 3.45
CA ASN A 299 -2.22 -0.96 2.45
C ASN A 299 -3.60 -0.45 2.02
N GLU A 300 -3.64 0.22 0.88
CA GLU A 300 -4.82 0.86 0.30
C GLU A 300 -5.73 -0.15 -0.43
N THR A 301 -5.28 -1.40 -0.59
CA THR A 301 -6.17 -2.50 -1.00
C THR A 301 -6.83 -3.18 0.20
N SER A 302 -6.42 -2.85 1.43
CA SER A 302 -7.02 -3.37 2.64
C SER A 302 -8.41 -2.77 2.84
N VAL A 303 -9.43 -3.62 3.00
CA VAL A 303 -10.82 -3.16 3.17
C VAL A 303 -11.07 -2.59 4.55
N ALA A 304 -10.18 -2.80 5.52
CA ALA A 304 -10.28 -2.14 6.81
C ALA A 304 -8.93 -1.86 7.44
N GLN A 305 -8.84 -0.69 8.06
CA GLN A 305 -7.78 -0.32 8.98
C GLN A 305 -8.46 0.23 10.23
N ASP A 306 -8.20 -0.39 11.37
CA ASP A 306 -8.84 -0.04 12.63
C ASP A 306 -7.76 0.37 13.64
N LEU A 307 -7.88 1.58 14.18
CA LEU A 307 -7.18 1.97 15.40
C LEU A 307 -8.00 1.48 16.60
N PHE A 308 -7.79 0.23 16.99
CA PHE A 308 -8.52 -0.42 18.09
C PHE A 308 -8.39 0.32 19.41
N ASN A 309 -7.21 0.87 19.68
CA ASN A 309 -6.90 1.77 20.77
C ASN A 309 -5.86 2.80 20.31
N LEU A 310 -5.48 3.73 21.20
CA LEU A 310 -4.51 4.78 20.91
C LEU A 310 -3.21 4.63 21.73
N SER A 311 -2.88 3.40 22.12
CA SER A 311 -1.61 3.11 22.81
C SER A 311 -0.41 3.49 21.94
N PRO A 312 0.73 3.88 22.54
CA PRO A 312 1.94 4.19 21.78
C PRO A 312 2.39 3.05 20.86
N ASP A 313 2.18 1.79 21.25
CA ASP A 313 2.51 0.59 20.48
C ASP A 313 1.73 0.50 19.17
N ILE A 314 0.41 0.68 19.24
CA ILE A 314 -0.46 0.68 18.06
C ILE A 314 -0.13 1.88 17.17
N LEU A 315 0.05 3.06 17.77
CA LEU A 315 0.30 4.26 17.00
C LEU A 315 1.63 4.21 16.27
N ARG A 316 2.75 3.84 16.91
CA ARG A 316 4.06 3.84 16.23
C ARG A 316 4.05 2.96 14.96
N ALA A 317 3.35 1.82 15.02
CA ALA A 317 3.23 0.85 13.94
C ALA A 317 2.09 1.13 12.95
N SER A 318 1.28 2.17 13.17
CA SER A 318 0.19 2.51 12.26
C SER A 318 0.68 3.36 11.08
N PRO A 319 0.13 3.18 9.86
CA PRO A 319 0.33 4.15 8.78
C PRO A 319 -0.38 5.49 9.02
N LEU A 320 -1.15 5.59 10.11
CA LEU A 320 -2.03 6.71 10.39
C LEU A 320 -1.48 7.60 11.49
N GLN A 321 -1.82 8.87 11.39
CA GLN A 321 -1.64 9.89 12.41
C GLN A 321 -2.98 10.37 12.92
N VAL A 322 -3.02 10.68 14.21
CA VAL A 322 -4.18 11.22 14.90
C VAL A 322 -3.72 12.27 15.89
N GLY A 323 -4.46 13.39 15.96
CA GLY A 323 -4.43 14.22 17.15
C GLY A 323 -4.89 15.65 16.94
N MET A 324 -4.84 16.40 18.04
CA MET A 324 -5.33 17.77 18.13
C MET A 324 -4.17 18.76 18.27
N ARG A 325 -4.34 19.94 17.71
CA ARG A 325 -3.55 21.13 18.08
C ARG A 325 -4.39 22.40 18.07
N ARG A 326 -3.83 23.43 18.70
CA ARG A 326 -4.34 24.79 18.64
C ARG A 326 -4.15 25.38 17.24
N VAL A 327 -5.12 26.19 16.81
CA VAL A 327 -5.05 27.04 15.62
C VAL A 327 -5.65 28.37 16.03
N ASN A 328 -4.93 29.49 15.86
CA ASN A 328 -5.43 30.82 16.24
C ASN A 328 -5.37 31.83 15.08
N SER A 329 -4.88 31.41 13.91
CA SER A 329 -4.71 32.22 12.70
C SER A 329 -4.94 31.35 11.45
N LEU A 330 -5.39 31.99 10.37
CA LEU A 330 -5.51 31.37 9.04
C LEU A 330 -4.17 31.17 8.36
N ASN A 331 -3.11 31.84 8.83
CA ASN A 331 -1.76 31.60 8.35
C ASN A 331 -1.18 30.27 8.86
N SER A 332 -1.86 29.62 9.82
CA SER A 332 -1.52 28.25 10.19
C SER A 332 -1.93 27.31 9.05
N PRO A 333 -1.10 26.35 8.63
CA PRO A 333 -1.51 25.34 7.65
C PRO A 333 -2.68 24.56 8.24
N ILE A 334 -3.88 24.59 7.63
CA ILE A 334 -5.05 23.83 8.10
C ILE A 334 -5.41 22.78 7.06
N ILE A 335 -5.78 23.23 5.87
CA ILE A 335 -6.04 22.45 4.66
C ILE A 335 -5.55 23.31 3.50
N GLU A 336 -4.96 22.69 2.50
CA GLU A 336 -4.57 23.33 1.26
C GLU A 336 -5.17 22.58 0.07
N CYS A 337 -5.79 23.31 -0.85
CA CYS A 337 -6.28 22.78 -2.11
C CYS A 337 -6.28 23.87 -3.19
N ASP A 338 -6.21 23.46 -4.45
CA ASP A 338 -6.31 24.38 -5.58
C ASP A 338 -7.75 24.87 -5.82
N ALA A 339 -7.94 25.75 -6.81
CA ALA A 339 -9.24 26.29 -7.18
C ALA A 339 -10.24 25.24 -7.72
N ASN A 340 -9.77 24.05 -8.09
CA ASN A 340 -10.61 22.93 -8.52
C ASN A 340 -10.97 22.00 -7.36
N GLY A 341 -10.45 22.28 -6.15
CA GLY A 341 -10.61 21.43 -4.98
C GLY A 341 -9.68 20.22 -4.96
N LEU A 342 -8.60 20.22 -5.75
CA LEU A 342 -7.55 19.20 -5.67
C LEU A 342 -6.64 19.47 -4.47
N GLY A 343 -6.45 18.45 -3.64
CA GLY A 343 -5.53 18.50 -2.50
C GLY A 343 -4.12 18.06 -2.88
N TYR A 344 -3.26 17.92 -1.87
CA TYR A 344 -1.88 17.50 -2.01
C TYR A 344 -1.60 16.26 -1.14
N TYR A 345 -0.76 15.35 -1.65
CA TYR A 345 -0.26 14.17 -0.95
C TYR A 345 1.15 13.79 -1.44
N GLY A 346 1.70 12.68 -0.95
CA GLY A 346 3.05 12.23 -1.26
C GLY A 346 3.93 12.48 -0.05
N ALA A 347 4.88 13.41 -0.16
CA ALA A 347 5.73 13.76 0.96
C ALA A 347 5.05 14.60 2.03
N GLU A 348 3.96 15.31 1.69
CA GLU A 348 3.13 16.06 2.63
C GLU A 348 1.74 16.45 2.08
N TYR A 349 0.94 17.14 2.91
CA TYR A 349 -0.42 17.61 2.64
C TYR A 349 -0.53 19.06 2.14
N GLY A 350 0.61 19.69 1.82
CA GLY A 350 0.68 21.06 1.30
C GLY A 350 1.36 21.13 -0.07
N ALA A 351 1.25 22.26 -0.74
CA ALA A 351 1.84 22.46 -2.08
C ALA A 351 3.37 22.62 -2.05
N ALA A 352 3.98 22.78 -0.86
CA ALA A 352 5.42 22.96 -0.73
C ALA A 352 6.21 21.67 -0.99
N GLY A 353 5.68 20.52 -0.59
CA GLY A 353 6.29 19.21 -0.83
C GLY A 353 5.32 18.13 -1.34
N GLY A 354 4.02 18.38 -1.37
CA GLY A 354 3.00 17.45 -1.84
C GLY A 354 2.57 17.72 -3.29
N VAL A 355 1.98 16.71 -3.92
CA VAL A 355 1.47 16.75 -5.29
C VAL A 355 0.01 16.30 -5.35
N SER A 356 -0.74 16.76 -6.35
CA SER A 356 -2.17 16.43 -6.48
C SER A 356 -2.45 15.06 -7.09
N HIS A 357 -1.42 14.36 -7.57
CA HIS A 357 -1.52 13.05 -8.21
C HIS A 357 -0.40 12.13 -7.69
N VAL A 358 -0.77 11.08 -6.95
CA VAL A 358 0.16 10.09 -6.39
C VAL A 358 -0.35 8.69 -6.70
N ILE A 359 0.36 7.89 -7.51
CA ILE A 359 -0.06 6.52 -7.82
C ILE A 359 0.88 5.58 -7.08
N THR A 360 0.34 4.72 -6.22
CA THR A 360 1.14 3.70 -5.50
C THR A 360 0.84 2.28 -5.95
N ARG A 361 -0.20 2.08 -6.78
CA ARG A 361 -0.67 0.74 -7.14
C ARG A 361 -1.15 0.65 -8.57
N SER A 362 -0.88 -0.53 -9.14
CA SER A 362 -1.48 -0.95 -10.40
C SER A 362 -2.54 -2.01 -10.20
N ILE A 363 -3.64 -1.88 -10.94
CA ILE A 363 -4.61 -2.95 -11.13
C ILE A 363 -4.27 -3.66 -12.46
N PRO A 364 -3.93 -4.96 -12.46
CA PRO A 364 -3.61 -5.66 -13.70
C PRO A 364 -4.79 -5.64 -14.69
N ARG A 365 -4.58 -5.01 -15.84
CA ARG A 365 -5.54 -4.96 -16.96
C ARG A 365 -5.20 -5.95 -18.07
N GLU A 366 -3.94 -6.34 -18.13
CA GLU A 366 -3.46 -7.43 -18.95
C GLU A 366 -3.05 -8.59 -18.04
N PRO A 367 -3.12 -9.85 -18.51
CA PRO A 367 -2.83 -10.93 -17.60
C PRO A 367 -1.34 -10.94 -17.23
N ILE A 368 -1.07 -11.23 -15.97
CA ILE A 368 0.25 -11.20 -15.37
C ILE A 368 1.12 -12.38 -15.78
N HIS A 369 2.43 -12.15 -15.79
CA HIS A 369 3.46 -13.11 -16.22
C HIS A 369 4.50 -13.43 -15.14
N SER A 370 4.52 -12.65 -14.06
CA SER A 370 5.42 -12.80 -12.92
C SER A 370 4.63 -12.64 -11.63
N LEU A 371 5.04 -13.33 -10.57
CA LEU A 371 4.57 -13.04 -9.20
C LEU A 371 4.96 -11.61 -8.77
N GLY A 372 6.03 -11.03 -9.33
CA GLY A 372 6.40 -9.62 -9.15
C GLY A 372 5.27 -8.66 -9.46
N ALA A 373 4.49 -8.93 -10.52
CA ALA A 373 3.36 -8.10 -10.92
C ALA A 373 2.20 -8.09 -9.89
N LEU A 374 2.21 -9.00 -8.91
CA LEU A 374 1.26 -9.02 -7.80
C LEU A 374 1.70 -8.18 -6.60
N GLN A 375 2.82 -7.45 -6.67
CA GLN A 375 3.25 -6.66 -5.52
C GLN A 375 2.16 -5.73 -4.99
N HIS A 376 1.30 -5.17 -5.84
CA HIS A 376 0.18 -4.29 -5.42
C HIS A 376 -1.05 -5.01 -4.83
N ALA A 377 -1.07 -6.34 -4.78
CA ALA A 377 -2.22 -7.11 -4.31
C ALA A 377 -2.35 -7.09 -2.78
N ALA A 378 -3.58 -7.27 -2.30
CA ALA A 378 -3.85 -7.48 -0.88
C ALA A 378 -3.30 -8.85 -0.43
N ALA A 379 -2.23 -8.84 0.35
CA ALA A 379 -1.59 -10.04 0.91
C ALA A 379 -1.50 -10.00 2.44
N GLU A 380 -2.27 -9.12 3.07
CA GLU A 380 -2.39 -9.10 4.53
C GLU A 380 -3.21 -10.28 5.02
N ALA A 381 -2.70 -10.98 6.02
CA ALA A 381 -3.44 -12.02 6.70
C ALA A 381 -4.63 -11.42 7.48
N THR A 382 -5.73 -12.15 7.51
CA THR A 382 -6.94 -11.81 8.28
C THR A 382 -7.18 -12.86 9.35
N LYS A 383 -7.59 -12.43 10.55
CA LYS A 383 -8.16 -13.31 11.56
C LYS A 383 -9.68 -13.24 11.45
N PHE A 384 -10.30 -14.32 11.01
CA PHE A 384 -11.76 -14.46 11.04
C PHE A 384 -12.17 -14.83 12.47
N GLY A 385 -12.97 -13.98 13.11
CA GLY A 385 -13.45 -14.21 14.47
C GLY A 385 -14.31 -15.47 14.56
N GLN A 386 -13.91 -16.38 15.43
CA GLN A 386 -14.76 -17.46 15.91
C GLN A 386 -15.64 -16.87 17.03
N ASN A 387 -16.95 -17.14 17.00
CA ASN A 387 -18.01 -16.71 17.93
C ASN A 387 -18.73 -15.36 17.65
N ARG A 388 -20.03 -15.36 17.96
CA ARG A 388 -20.97 -14.25 17.77
C ARG A 388 -20.58 -13.06 18.64
N GLY A 389 -19.94 -12.05 18.05
CA GLY A 389 -19.55 -10.81 18.73
C GLY A 389 -18.12 -10.34 18.42
N GLU A 390 -17.23 -11.26 18.04
CA GLU A 390 -15.89 -10.94 17.55
C GLU A 390 -15.92 -10.79 16.02
N ARG A 391 -15.60 -9.60 15.50
CA ARG A 391 -15.53 -9.37 14.05
C ARG A 391 -14.11 -9.57 13.54
N SER A 392 -13.97 -9.94 12.26
CA SER A 392 -12.68 -10.14 11.61
C SER A 392 -11.79 -8.89 11.65
N TRP A 393 -10.50 -9.06 11.90
CA TRP A 393 -9.50 -7.98 11.79
C TRP A 393 -8.31 -8.40 10.93
N PHE A 394 -7.61 -7.41 10.37
CA PHE A 394 -6.35 -7.59 9.68
C PHE A 394 -5.20 -7.73 10.68
N LEU A 395 -4.28 -8.67 10.43
CA LEU A 395 -3.09 -8.81 11.27
C LEU A 395 -2.18 -7.60 11.12
N GLN A 396 -1.59 -7.17 12.22
CA GLN A 396 -0.68 -6.02 12.26
C GLN A 396 0.79 -6.44 12.00
N PRO A 397 1.68 -5.51 11.62
CA PRO A 397 1.32 -4.21 11.08
C PRO A 397 0.67 -4.39 9.70
N SER A 398 -0.11 -3.40 9.27
CA SER A 398 -0.47 -3.33 7.84
C SER A 398 0.82 -3.19 7.02
N VAL A 399 0.86 -3.78 5.83
CA VAL A 399 2.01 -3.68 4.93
C VAL A 399 1.58 -3.54 3.48
N SER A 400 2.18 -2.56 2.84
CA SER A 400 2.14 -2.29 1.42
C SER A 400 3.10 -3.21 0.68
N HIS A 401 2.77 -3.57 -0.54
CA HIS A 401 3.70 -4.26 -1.43
C HIS A 401 4.25 -5.60 -0.93
N ALA A 402 3.46 -6.36 -0.14
CA ALA A 402 4.00 -7.49 0.61
C ALA A 402 4.62 -8.58 -0.28
N ILE A 403 3.97 -8.91 -1.41
CA ILE A 403 4.42 -9.95 -2.35
C ILE A 403 5.64 -9.43 -3.12
N SER A 404 6.66 -10.27 -3.25
CA SER A 404 7.93 -10.01 -3.95
C SER A 404 8.88 -9.02 -3.27
N ASN A 405 8.42 -8.26 -2.27
CA ASN A 405 9.29 -7.46 -1.40
C ASN A 405 9.54 -8.17 -0.08
N SER A 406 10.51 -7.67 0.69
CA SER A 406 11.09 -8.41 1.82
C SER A 406 11.44 -7.54 3.02
N PHE A 407 10.82 -6.37 3.14
CA PHE A 407 11.07 -5.44 4.24
C PHE A 407 10.64 -6.04 5.58
N ALA A 408 11.57 -6.13 6.52
CA ALA A 408 11.27 -6.57 7.87
C ALA A 408 10.28 -5.61 8.56
N PRO A 409 9.27 -6.11 9.29
CA PRO A 409 8.46 -5.28 10.15
C PRO A 409 9.25 -4.86 11.39
N SER A 410 9.34 -3.56 11.64
CA SER A 410 10.08 -2.96 12.77
C SER A 410 9.52 -3.30 14.16
N ILE A 411 8.30 -3.85 14.23
CA ILE A 411 7.64 -4.22 15.48
C ILE A 411 8.16 -5.54 16.08
N PHE A 412 8.87 -6.36 15.31
CA PHE A 412 9.39 -7.65 15.74
C PHE A 412 10.87 -7.59 16.02
N ALA A 413 11.38 -8.51 16.84
CA ALA A 413 12.82 -8.72 16.92
C ALA A 413 13.35 -9.26 15.57
N PRO A 414 14.65 -9.08 15.25
CA PRO A 414 15.22 -9.48 13.96
C PRO A 414 14.95 -10.94 13.55
N ALA A 415 14.89 -11.86 14.54
CA ALA A 415 14.67 -13.29 14.34
C ALA A 415 13.19 -13.70 14.21
N GLU A 416 12.24 -12.79 14.44
CA GLU A 416 10.82 -13.10 14.49
C GLU A 416 10.10 -12.77 13.18
N VAL A 417 9.16 -13.63 12.78
CA VAL A 417 8.29 -13.45 11.59
C VAL A 417 6.79 -13.48 11.93
N ARG A 418 6.47 -13.75 13.20
CA ARG A 418 5.13 -13.78 13.79
C ARG A 418 5.25 -13.38 15.24
N GLY A 419 4.22 -12.74 15.78
CA GLY A 419 4.23 -12.32 17.18
C GLY A 419 2.93 -11.65 17.56
N THR A 420 3.00 -10.70 18.49
CA THR A 420 1.85 -9.88 18.88
C THR A 420 2.19 -8.40 18.92
N LEU A 421 1.17 -7.56 18.69
CA LEU A 421 1.23 -6.11 18.89
C LEU A 421 0.06 -5.71 19.78
N ALA A 422 0.35 -5.13 20.96
CA ALA A 422 -0.66 -4.79 21.97
C ALA A 422 -1.64 -5.94 22.28
N GLY A 423 -1.12 -7.17 22.38
CA GLY A 423 -1.90 -8.38 22.69
C GLY A 423 -2.69 -8.97 21.51
N ARG A 424 -2.54 -8.43 20.30
CA ARG A 424 -3.20 -8.93 19.07
C ARG A 424 -2.19 -9.63 18.17
N ASP A 425 -2.63 -10.69 17.48
CA ASP A 425 -1.78 -11.43 16.53
C ASP A 425 -1.22 -10.50 15.45
N ALA A 426 0.07 -10.67 15.16
CA ALA A 426 0.82 -9.90 14.20
C ALA A 426 1.69 -10.82 13.33
N ALA A 427 2.00 -10.38 12.10
CA ALA A 427 2.73 -11.17 11.13
C ALA A 427 3.66 -10.35 10.23
N ASP A 428 4.78 -10.96 9.82
CA ASP A 428 5.63 -10.48 8.74
C ASP A 428 5.01 -10.94 7.42
N HIS A 429 4.08 -10.14 6.87
CA HIS A 429 3.30 -10.58 5.72
C HIS A 429 4.16 -10.75 4.46
N SER A 430 5.22 -9.95 4.28
CA SER A 430 6.16 -10.13 3.17
C SER A 430 6.84 -11.49 3.22
N TYR A 431 7.44 -11.83 4.37
CA TYR A 431 8.11 -13.11 4.55
C TYR A 431 7.17 -14.29 4.30
N LEU A 432 5.98 -14.25 4.94
CA LEU A 432 5.01 -15.32 4.85
C LEU A 432 4.37 -15.46 3.47
N ALA A 433 4.07 -14.34 2.79
CA ALA A 433 3.51 -14.36 1.45
C ALA A 433 4.52 -14.94 0.45
N ASN A 434 5.78 -14.52 0.51
CA ASN A 434 6.81 -15.03 -0.39
C ASN A 434 7.10 -16.51 -0.15
N MET A 435 7.15 -16.93 1.11
CA MET A 435 7.33 -18.33 1.49
C MET A 435 6.18 -19.21 0.98
N ALA A 436 4.96 -18.68 0.95
CA ALA A 436 3.81 -19.41 0.41
C ALA A 436 3.78 -19.45 -1.12
N LEU A 437 4.22 -18.37 -1.79
CA LEU A 437 4.00 -18.15 -3.22
C LEU A 437 5.16 -18.62 -4.10
N TRP A 438 6.39 -18.19 -3.82
CA TRP A 438 7.48 -18.22 -4.80
C TRP A 438 8.03 -19.60 -5.15
N ASP A 439 7.82 -20.59 -4.28
CA ASP A 439 8.24 -21.98 -4.55
C ASP A 439 7.09 -22.87 -5.06
N ASN A 440 5.83 -22.40 -4.98
CA ASN A 440 4.64 -23.20 -5.27
C ASN A 440 3.83 -22.69 -6.47
N TYR A 441 4.01 -21.43 -6.86
CA TYR A 441 3.21 -20.78 -7.90
C TYR A 441 4.08 -20.12 -8.95
N PHE A 442 3.63 -20.19 -10.20
CA PHE A 442 4.17 -19.39 -11.31
C PHE A 442 3.06 -19.09 -12.30
N TYR A 443 3.29 -18.14 -13.20
CA TYR A 443 2.37 -17.82 -14.29
C TYR A 443 2.82 -18.46 -15.60
N SER A 444 2.10 -19.50 -16.03
CA SER A 444 2.34 -20.17 -17.31
C SER A 444 2.07 -19.29 -18.53
N SER A 445 1.40 -18.15 -18.34
CA SER A 445 0.96 -17.25 -19.42
C SER A 445 -0.07 -17.85 -20.39
N ILE A 446 -0.59 -19.05 -20.10
CA ILE A 446 -1.73 -19.68 -20.79
C ILE A 446 -3.03 -19.08 -20.24
N LYS A 447 -3.35 -17.90 -20.75
CA LYS A 447 -4.40 -17.00 -20.26
C LYS A 447 -5.41 -16.69 -21.38
N PRO A 448 -6.70 -16.47 -21.07
CA PRO A 448 -7.67 -16.02 -22.07
C PRO A 448 -7.28 -14.65 -22.65
N LEU A 449 -7.69 -14.35 -23.88
CA LEU A 449 -7.40 -13.08 -24.56
C LEU A 449 -8.32 -11.99 -23.98
N THR A 450 -7.78 -11.06 -23.22
CA THR A 450 -8.57 -10.07 -22.47
C THR A 450 -9.07 -8.93 -23.35
N THR A 451 -10.36 -8.94 -23.69
CA THR A 451 -11.12 -7.72 -24.05
C THR A 451 -12.08 -7.28 -22.95
N SER A 452 -12.35 -8.16 -21.97
CA SER A 452 -13.19 -7.90 -20.80
C SER A 452 -12.68 -8.70 -19.61
N ALA A 453 -12.68 -8.08 -18.42
CA ALA A 453 -12.34 -8.73 -17.16
C ALA A 453 -13.47 -9.64 -16.63
N ASN A 454 -14.69 -9.53 -17.19
CA ASN A 454 -15.87 -10.31 -16.80
C ASN A 454 -16.29 -11.26 -17.93
N LYS A 455 -15.41 -12.20 -18.28
CA LYS A 455 -15.78 -13.30 -19.20
C LYS A 455 -16.43 -14.44 -18.42
N ASN A 456 -17.47 -15.04 -19.00
CA ASN A 456 -17.99 -16.30 -18.46
C ASN A 456 -16.92 -17.40 -18.56
N SER A 457 -16.94 -18.34 -17.62
CA SER A 457 -15.89 -19.37 -17.51
C SER A 457 -15.78 -20.25 -18.75
N ALA A 458 -16.89 -20.52 -19.46
CA ALA A 458 -16.87 -21.36 -20.66
C ALA A 458 -16.07 -20.71 -21.80
N THR A 459 -16.26 -19.41 -22.04
CA THR A 459 -15.46 -18.66 -23.01
C THR A 459 -13.99 -18.57 -22.59
N ALA A 460 -13.73 -18.28 -21.32
CA ALA A 460 -12.37 -18.17 -20.80
C ALA A 460 -11.59 -19.49 -20.97
N TYR A 461 -12.18 -20.62 -20.60
CA TYR A 461 -11.52 -21.92 -20.73
C TYR A 461 -11.31 -22.33 -22.20
N LYS A 462 -12.26 -22.03 -23.09
CA LYS A 462 -12.09 -22.28 -24.53
C LYS A 462 -10.89 -21.49 -25.09
N GLU A 463 -10.74 -20.23 -24.74
CA GLU A 463 -9.60 -19.42 -25.19
C GLU A 463 -8.27 -19.92 -24.62
N GLN A 464 -8.24 -20.34 -23.35
CA GLN A 464 -7.05 -20.94 -22.75
C GLN A 464 -6.66 -22.25 -23.45
N LYS A 465 -7.64 -23.11 -23.76
CA LYS A 465 -7.44 -24.34 -24.51
C LYS A 465 -6.83 -24.05 -25.88
N ASN A 466 -7.43 -23.14 -26.66
CA ASN A 466 -6.94 -22.77 -27.99
C ASN A 466 -5.51 -22.21 -27.91
N ARG A 467 -5.21 -21.40 -26.90
CA ARG A 467 -3.86 -20.85 -26.70
C ARG A 467 -2.84 -21.93 -26.38
N LEU A 468 -3.19 -22.88 -25.52
CA LEU A 468 -2.34 -24.03 -25.24
C LEU A 468 -2.13 -24.88 -26.49
N GLU A 469 -3.17 -25.15 -27.26
CA GLU A 469 -3.10 -25.88 -28.53
C GLU A 469 -2.13 -25.23 -29.52
N SER A 470 -2.26 -23.91 -29.74
CA SER A 470 -1.33 -23.17 -30.60
C SER A 470 0.10 -23.18 -30.07
N PHE A 471 0.31 -23.14 -28.74
CA PHE A 471 1.66 -23.22 -28.17
C PHE A 471 2.27 -24.63 -28.28
N LEU A 472 1.45 -25.69 -28.16
CA LEU A 472 1.94 -27.07 -28.24
C LEU A 472 2.16 -27.54 -29.68
N SER A 473 1.60 -26.85 -30.68
CA SER A 473 1.69 -27.22 -32.10
C SER A 473 3.13 -27.46 -32.56
N SER A 474 3.33 -28.56 -33.27
CA SER A 474 4.58 -28.84 -34.00
C SER A 474 4.62 -28.19 -35.38
N ASP A 475 3.47 -27.76 -35.92
CA ASP A 475 3.39 -27.02 -37.17
C ASP A 475 3.71 -25.53 -36.95
N SER A 476 4.70 -25.03 -37.70
CA SER A 476 5.19 -23.66 -37.61
C SER A 476 4.14 -22.59 -37.92
N ALA A 477 3.17 -22.86 -38.80
CA ALA A 477 2.12 -21.89 -39.13
C ALA A 477 1.12 -21.73 -37.98
N SER A 478 0.80 -22.84 -37.33
CA SER A 478 -0.12 -22.92 -36.19
C SER A 478 0.55 -22.57 -34.85
N TYR A 479 1.87 -22.70 -34.75
CA TYR A 479 2.62 -22.36 -33.55
C TYR A 479 2.47 -20.88 -33.19
N LYS A 480 2.15 -20.60 -31.92
CA LYS A 480 2.14 -19.24 -31.36
C LYS A 480 2.92 -19.22 -30.04
N PRO A 481 3.95 -18.37 -29.90
CA PRO A 481 4.69 -18.26 -28.65
C PRO A 481 3.78 -17.73 -27.54
N LEU A 482 4.13 -18.10 -26.30
CA LEU A 482 3.54 -17.46 -25.13
C LEU A 482 4.17 -16.07 -24.94
N PRO A 483 3.52 -15.14 -24.21
CA PRO A 483 4.08 -13.80 -23.98
C PRO A 483 5.46 -13.81 -23.32
N ASN A 484 5.74 -14.81 -22.49
CA ASN A 484 7.11 -15.17 -22.20
C ASN A 484 7.67 -15.98 -23.38
N GLU A 485 8.38 -15.31 -24.28
CA GLU A 485 8.93 -15.93 -25.51
C GLU A 485 10.06 -16.94 -25.26
N ARG A 486 10.62 -16.96 -24.04
CA ARG A 486 11.58 -17.98 -23.61
C ARG A 486 10.90 -19.27 -23.18
N MET A 487 9.56 -19.29 -23.07
CA MET A 487 8.84 -20.52 -22.76
C MET A 487 8.88 -21.47 -23.96
N ARG A 488 9.31 -22.71 -23.72
CA ARG A 488 9.41 -23.80 -24.70
C ARG A 488 8.52 -24.95 -24.28
N ARG A 489 7.87 -25.57 -25.26
CA ARG A 489 7.04 -26.76 -25.05
C ARG A 489 7.93 -27.96 -24.73
N TRP A 490 7.53 -28.77 -23.76
CA TRP A 490 8.13 -30.07 -23.45
C TRP A 490 7.09 -31.17 -23.61
N THR A 491 6.96 -31.71 -24.81
CA THR A 491 6.09 -32.85 -25.10
C THR A 491 6.47 -33.53 -26.40
N ALA A 492 6.36 -34.86 -26.43
CA ALA A 492 6.47 -35.66 -27.64
C ALA A 492 5.12 -35.78 -28.39
N ASP A 493 3.99 -35.66 -27.67
CA ASP A 493 2.64 -35.77 -28.22
C ASP A 493 1.77 -34.56 -27.79
N PRO A 494 1.73 -33.51 -28.63
CA PRO A 494 0.91 -32.32 -28.39
C PRO A 494 -0.59 -32.62 -28.19
N GLN A 495 -1.14 -33.58 -28.94
CA GLN A 495 -2.58 -33.87 -28.90
C GLN A 495 -2.96 -34.60 -27.61
N ALA A 496 -2.19 -35.61 -27.20
CA ALA A 496 -2.39 -36.28 -25.93
C ALA A 496 -2.23 -35.31 -24.75
N THR A 497 -1.22 -34.44 -24.82
CA THR A 497 -0.98 -33.40 -23.80
C THR A 497 -2.17 -32.45 -23.68
N LEU A 498 -2.69 -31.95 -24.80
CA LEU A 498 -3.85 -31.08 -24.83
C LEU A 498 -5.10 -31.78 -24.27
N ALA A 499 -5.34 -33.05 -24.64
CA ALA A 499 -6.48 -33.82 -24.17
C ALA A 499 -6.40 -34.14 -22.66
N ALA A 500 -5.19 -34.35 -22.13
CA ALA A 500 -4.99 -34.59 -20.70
C ALA A 500 -5.26 -33.33 -19.85
N ILE A 501 -4.86 -32.16 -20.34
CA ILE A 501 -5.05 -30.88 -19.64
C ILE A 501 -6.49 -30.36 -19.85
N PHE A 502 -7.01 -30.50 -21.06
CA PHE A 502 -8.35 -30.08 -21.48
C PHE A 502 -9.11 -31.26 -22.12
N PRO A 503 -9.65 -32.19 -21.31
CA PRO A 503 -10.46 -33.31 -21.81
C PRO A 503 -11.76 -32.84 -22.49
N SER A 504 -12.17 -31.60 -22.22
CA SER A 504 -13.26 -30.90 -22.91
C SER A 504 -12.86 -29.44 -23.15
N ASN A 505 -13.81 -28.50 -23.21
CA ASN A 505 -13.49 -27.07 -23.12
C ASN A 505 -13.23 -26.61 -21.68
N LYS A 506 -13.46 -27.46 -20.67
CA LYS A 506 -13.12 -27.21 -19.27
C LYS A 506 -11.79 -27.90 -18.94
N PRO A 507 -10.87 -27.24 -18.21
CA PRO A 507 -9.63 -27.88 -17.77
C PRO A 507 -9.90 -29.01 -16.77
N ALA A 508 -9.00 -29.99 -16.72
CA ALA A 508 -8.94 -30.96 -15.64
C ALA A 508 -8.70 -30.28 -14.28
N ALA A 509 -9.03 -30.95 -13.17
CA ALA A 509 -8.88 -30.39 -11.82
C ALA A 509 -7.41 -30.11 -11.45
N ASP A 510 -6.50 -30.92 -11.99
CA ASP A 510 -5.03 -30.88 -11.85
C ASP A 510 -4.34 -30.25 -13.07
N ALA A 511 -5.09 -29.53 -13.92
CA ALA A 511 -4.55 -28.95 -15.16
C ALA A 511 -3.36 -28.02 -14.93
N ALA A 512 -3.32 -27.30 -13.81
CA ALA A 512 -2.20 -26.42 -13.45
C ALA A 512 -0.90 -27.21 -13.27
N ASP A 513 -0.94 -28.32 -12.54
CA ASP A 513 0.21 -29.20 -12.27
C ASP A 513 0.65 -29.90 -13.56
N ARG A 514 -0.31 -30.41 -14.35
CA ARG A 514 -0.04 -31.04 -15.65
C ARG A 514 0.65 -30.07 -16.61
N ILE A 515 0.12 -28.86 -16.77
CA ILE A 515 0.72 -27.83 -17.64
C ILE A 515 2.17 -27.55 -17.22
N ALA A 516 2.45 -27.43 -15.92
CA ALA A 516 3.79 -27.12 -15.43
C ALA A 516 4.85 -28.14 -15.88
N SER A 517 4.48 -29.42 -15.98
CA SER A 517 5.39 -30.48 -16.46
C SER A 517 5.76 -30.39 -17.94
N HIS A 518 5.04 -29.58 -18.72
CA HIS A 518 5.23 -29.42 -20.17
C HIS A 518 5.82 -28.05 -20.56
N LEU A 519 6.33 -27.29 -19.59
CA LEU A 519 6.89 -25.96 -19.78
C LEU A 519 8.36 -25.93 -19.36
N MET A 520 9.23 -25.56 -20.29
CA MET A 520 10.66 -25.30 -20.04
C MET A 520 10.99 -23.84 -20.34
N VAL A 521 11.97 -23.27 -19.65
CA VAL A 521 12.42 -21.89 -19.85
C VAL A 521 13.80 -21.90 -20.52
N ASP A 522 13.88 -21.28 -21.69
CA ASP A 522 15.10 -21.08 -22.45
C ASP A 522 16.00 -20.02 -21.78
N GLY A 523 17.22 -20.41 -21.40
CA GLY A 523 18.18 -19.52 -20.74
C GLY A 523 17.76 -19.06 -19.34
N MET A 524 17.24 -19.97 -18.51
CA MET A 524 16.94 -19.70 -17.10
C MET A 524 18.21 -19.33 -16.31
N PHE A 525 18.15 -18.27 -15.52
CA PHE A 525 19.27 -17.69 -14.79
C PHE A 525 19.37 -18.25 -13.36
N ASN A 526 20.55 -18.74 -12.99
CA ASN A 526 20.80 -19.21 -11.62
C ASN A 526 21.16 -18.04 -10.70
N VAL A 527 20.30 -17.73 -9.72
CA VAL A 527 20.50 -16.64 -8.76
C VAL A 527 21.71 -16.83 -7.84
N ASN A 528 22.26 -18.05 -7.79
CA ASN A 528 23.51 -18.34 -7.07
C ASN A 528 24.77 -17.93 -7.86
N SER A 529 24.63 -17.32 -9.05
CA SER A 529 25.76 -16.80 -9.82
C SER A 529 26.54 -15.74 -9.03
N THR A 530 27.86 -15.91 -8.95
CA THR A 530 28.79 -14.93 -8.35
C THR A 530 29.55 -14.11 -9.40
N SER A 531 29.10 -14.16 -10.67
CA SER A 531 29.66 -13.40 -11.79
C SER A 531 28.92 -12.07 -11.94
N VAL A 532 29.64 -10.95 -11.78
CA VAL A 532 29.10 -9.59 -11.98
C VAL A 532 28.63 -9.41 -13.42
N ALA A 533 29.43 -9.85 -14.39
CA ALA A 533 29.09 -9.76 -15.81
C ALA A 533 27.80 -10.53 -16.16
N ALA A 534 27.56 -11.68 -15.52
CA ALA A 534 26.34 -12.45 -15.72
C ALA A 534 25.11 -11.71 -15.17
N TRP A 535 25.21 -11.12 -13.97
CA TRP A 535 24.15 -10.29 -13.40
C TRP A 535 23.89 -9.05 -14.22
N LYS A 536 24.93 -8.33 -14.65
CA LYS A 536 24.80 -7.16 -15.54
C LYS A 536 24.03 -7.51 -16.82
N GLY A 537 24.47 -8.57 -17.53
CA GLY A 537 23.81 -9.02 -18.76
C GLY A 537 22.36 -9.43 -18.54
N PHE A 538 22.03 -10.02 -17.39
CA PHE A 538 20.65 -10.39 -17.06
C PHE A 538 19.78 -9.17 -16.72
N LEU A 539 20.29 -8.24 -15.91
CA LEU A 539 19.59 -7.01 -15.52
C LEU A 539 19.34 -6.07 -16.71
N SER A 540 20.28 -5.97 -17.64
CA SER A 540 20.16 -5.17 -18.87
C SER A 540 19.23 -5.77 -19.94
N GLY A 541 18.50 -6.85 -19.64
CA GLY A 541 17.69 -7.58 -20.63
C GLY A 541 16.58 -6.75 -21.30
N LEU A 542 16.19 -5.63 -20.69
CA LEU A 542 15.21 -4.68 -21.25
C LEU A 542 15.84 -3.37 -21.74
N LYS A 543 17.17 -3.27 -21.86
CA LYS A 543 17.82 -2.05 -22.33
C LYS A 543 17.25 -1.62 -23.70
N GLY A 544 16.84 -0.37 -23.81
CA GLY A 544 16.23 0.16 -25.04
C GLY A 544 14.75 -0.19 -25.21
N ALA A 545 14.12 -0.86 -24.23
CA ALA A 545 12.72 -1.25 -24.34
C ALA A 545 11.78 -0.05 -24.20
N THR A 546 10.62 -0.17 -24.83
CA THR A 546 9.56 0.83 -24.80
C THR A 546 8.63 0.59 -23.61
N VAL A 547 8.26 1.66 -22.90
CA VAL A 547 7.36 1.59 -21.74
C VAL A 547 5.98 2.14 -22.12
N PRO A 548 4.88 1.40 -21.89
CA PRO A 548 3.53 1.91 -22.05
C PRO A 548 3.14 2.78 -20.86
N ILE A 549 2.76 4.04 -21.11
CA ILE A 549 2.31 5.00 -20.11
C ILE A 549 0.89 5.48 -20.39
N ASN A 550 0.21 5.97 -19.35
CA ASN A 550 -1.14 6.52 -19.47
C ASN A 550 -1.34 7.80 -18.64
N PRO A 551 -0.87 8.97 -19.14
CA PRO A 551 -0.94 10.23 -18.40
C PRO A 551 -2.34 10.80 -18.26
N THR A 552 -3.21 10.43 -19.19
CA THR A 552 -4.63 10.79 -19.16
C THR A 552 -5.41 9.51 -19.42
N PRO A 553 -5.86 8.83 -18.37
CA PRO A 553 -6.46 7.51 -18.45
C PRO A 553 -7.88 7.62 -19.00
N ASP A 554 -7.92 7.80 -20.31
CA ASP A 554 -9.09 7.58 -21.12
C ASP A 554 -9.08 6.11 -21.52
N LEU A 555 -10.10 5.36 -21.09
CA LEU A 555 -10.28 3.94 -21.41
C LEU A 555 -10.37 3.67 -22.92
N LYS A 556 -10.64 4.70 -23.74
CA LYS A 556 -10.71 4.60 -25.20
C LYS A 556 -9.38 4.93 -25.89
N LYS A 557 -8.42 5.53 -25.18
CA LYS A 557 -7.11 5.88 -25.72
C LYS A 557 -6.12 4.75 -25.44
N LYS A 558 -5.36 4.35 -26.47
CA LYS A 558 -4.24 3.43 -26.28
C LYS A 558 -3.18 4.10 -25.40
N ALA A 559 -2.45 3.29 -24.64
CA ALA A 559 -1.28 3.76 -23.91
C ALA A 559 -0.29 4.42 -24.88
N GLU A 560 0.34 5.50 -24.42
CA GLU A 560 1.47 6.11 -25.11
C GLU A 560 2.69 5.22 -24.92
N LEU A 561 3.46 5.02 -25.97
CA LEU A 561 4.67 4.22 -25.95
C LEU A 561 5.88 5.16 -25.86
N VAL A 562 6.66 5.04 -24.80
CA VAL A 562 7.85 5.87 -24.54
C VAL A 562 9.10 5.04 -24.74
N GLU A 563 9.94 5.46 -25.67
CA GLU A 563 11.27 4.87 -25.87
C GLU A 563 12.22 5.33 -24.77
N THR A 564 13.13 4.44 -24.37
CA THR A 564 14.14 4.70 -23.35
C THR A 564 15.51 4.31 -23.91
N GLU A 565 16.55 5.08 -23.63
CA GLU A 565 17.93 4.70 -24.03
C GLU A 565 18.56 3.68 -23.06
N ASN A 566 18.05 3.68 -21.83
CA ASN A 566 18.55 2.94 -20.67
C ASN A 566 17.72 1.67 -20.40
N THR A 567 17.86 1.07 -19.22
CA THR A 567 17.06 -0.12 -18.82
C THR A 567 15.85 0.31 -17.99
N PRO A 568 14.62 0.24 -18.52
CA PRO A 568 13.43 0.65 -17.78
C PRO A 568 13.12 -0.32 -16.63
N VAL A 569 12.84 0.25 -15.46
CA VAL A 569 12.35 -0.44 -14.26
C VAL A 569 11.12 0.30 -13.77
N ALA A 570 9.94 -0.22 -14.11
CA ALA A 570 8.67 0.39 -13.77
C ALA A 570 8.08 -0.23 -12.49
N SER A 571 7.83 0.60 -11.49
CA SER A 571 7.06 0.19 -10.29
C SER A 571 5.59 -0.04 -10.60
N LEU A 572 5.05 0.66 -11.60
CA LEU A 572 3.65 0.58 -12.00
C LEU A 572 3.54 -0.21 -13.30
N LEU A 573 2.51 -1.05 -13.44
CA LEU A 573 2.23 -1.80 -14.67
C LEU A 573 1.90 -0.88 -15.85
N THR A 574 1.38 0.32 -15.56
CA THR A 574 1.22 1.38 -16.55
C THR A 574 1.42 2.72 -15.84
N PRO A 575 2.64 3.28 -15.87
CA PRO A 575 2.94 4.58 -15.26
C PRO A 575 2.04 5.71 -15.77
N GLY A 576 1.76 6.68 -14.91
CA GLY A 576 1.01 7.90 -15.22
C GLY A 576 1.86 9.04 -15.79
N ALA A 577 3.18 8.87 -15.90
CA ALA A 577 4.07 9.82 -16.56
C ALA A 577 5.24 9.11 -17.26
N ARG A 578 6.08 9.92 -17.91
CA ARG A 578 7.33 9.51 -18.56
C ARG A 578 8.40 9.13 -17.52
N GLU A 579 9.62 8.94 -18.01
CA GLU A 579 10.82 8.70 -17.21
C GLU A 579 11.02 9.81 -16.17
N ILE A 580 11.34 9.41 -14.94
CA ILE A 580 11.68 10.29 -13.82
C ILE A 580 13.14 10.73 -14.00
N ASP A 581 13.41 12.03 -13.89
CA ASP A 581 14.78 12.54 -13.85
C ASP A 581 15.47 12.06 -12.55
N PRO A 582 16.57 11.29 -12.61
CA PRO A 582 17.29 10.88 -11.41
C PRO A 582 17.78 12.07 -10.58
N GLY A 583 17.99 13.24 -11.21
CA GLY A 583 18.42 14.47 -10.55
C GLY A 583 17.35 15.19 -9.73
N SER A 584 16.07 14.82 -9.85
CA SER A 584 14.96 15.41 -9.09
C SER A 584 14.47 14.53 -7.93
N LEU A 585 15.12 13.38 -7.69
CA LEU A 585 14.70 12.42 -6.66
C LEU A 585 14.87 12.93 -5.22
N ASP A 586 15.54 14.04 -4.99
CA ASP A 586 15.63 14.71 -3.69
C ASP A 586 14.55 15.78 -3.51
N ASP A 587 13.98 16.32 -4.59
CA ASP A 587 12.84 17.24 -4.56
C ASP A 587 11.54 16.45 -4.43
N SER A 588 10.94 16.44 -3.24
CA SER A 588 9.70 15.71 -3.01
C SER A 588 8.46 16.29 -3.71
N ALA A 589 8.53 17.55 -4.16
CA ALA A 589 7.45 18.22 -4.89
C ALA A 589 7.45 17.88 -6.39
N ASP A 590 8.51 17.24 -6.90
CA ASP A 590 8.54 16.78 -8.28
C ASP A 590 7.44 15.72 -8.50
N ARG A 591 6.50 16.03 -9.39
CA ARG A 591 5.33 15.20 -9.65
C ARG A 591 5.71 13.86 -10.28
N GLU A 592 6.73 13.85 -11.12
CA GLU A 592 7.11 12.70 -11.93
C GLU A 592 7.53 11.52 -11.05
N GLN A 593 8.20 11.75 -9.93
CA GLN A 593 8.57 10.68 -9.00
C GLN A 593 7.36 9.90 -8.41
N TRP A 594 6.18 10.52 -8.40
CA TRP A 594 4.97 9.98 -7.77
C TRP A 594 4.09 9.20 -8.74
N ILE A 595 4.37 9.26 -10.05
CA ILE A 595 3.53 8.62 -11.07
C ILE A 595 4.31 8.08 -12.29
N GLY A 596 5.59 8.42 -12.45
CA GLY A 596 6.44 8.03 -13.57
C GLY A 596 7.12 6.68 -13.38
N PHE A 597 8.18 6.44 -14.14
CA PHE A 597 9.00 5.22 -14.04
C PHE A 597 10.50 5.52 -14.06
N ARG A 598 11.31 4.56 -13.59
CA ARG A 598 12.77 4.69 -13.56
C ARG A 598 13.41 4.05 -14.79
N SER A 599 14.54 4.60 -15.23
CA SER A 599 15.32 4.08 -16.35
C SER A 599 16.78 4.07 -15.92
N LEU A 600 17.33 2.88 -15.71
CA LEU A 600 18.63 2.69 -15.05
C LEU A 600 19.77 2.71 -16.07
N LYS A 601 20.77 3.55 -15.79
CA LYS A 601 21.99 3.67 -16.60
C LYS A 601 22.86 2.42 -16.46
N ASP A 602 23.76 2.20 -17.43
CA ASP A 602 24.67 1.05 -17.42
C ASP A 602 25.57 1.03 -16.18
N GLU A 603 25.95 2.20 -15.66
CA GLU A 603 26.72 2.35 -14.43
C GLU A 603 25.91 1.89 -13.20
N GLU A 604 24.65 2.32 -13.10
CA GLU A 604 23.75 1.92 -12.02
C GLU A 604 23.48 0.40 -12.02
N ILE A 605 23.37 -0.19 -13.21
CA ILE A 605 23.22 -1.65 -13.38
C ILE A 605 24.50 -2.39 -12.97
N GLU A 606 25.68 -1.86 -13.28
CA GLU A 606 26.96 -2.44 -12.84
C GLU A 606 27.09 -2.39 -11.31
N GLU A 607 26.79 -1.26 -10.69
CA GLU A 607 26.78 -1.09 -9.23
C GLU A 607 25.84 -2.10 -8.57
N LEU A 608 24.62 -2.22 -9.10
CA LEU A 608 23.62 -3.18 -8.62
C LEU A 608 24.10 -4.63 -8.78
N ALA A 609 24.71 -4.98 -9.92
CA ALA A 609 25.25 -6.32 -10.15
C ALA A 609 26.36 -6.68 -9.15
N VAL A 610 27.27 -5.74 -8.86
CA VAL A 610 28.32 -5.90 -7.84
C VAL A 610 27.70 -6.11 -6.45
N ALA A 611 26.71 -5.29 -6.08
CA ALA A 611 26.02 -5.40 -4.81
C ALA A 611 25.22 -6.71 -4.68
N ILE A 612 24.57 -7.19 -5.74
CA ILE A 612 23.89 -8.48 -5.75
C ILE A 612 24.90 -9.61 -5.54
N VAL A 613 26.04 -9.63 -6.23
CA VAL A 613 27.08 -10.66 -6.03
C VAL A 613 27.59 -10.67 -4.60
N LYS A 614 27.75 -9.50 -3.96
CA LYS A 614 28.09 -9.40 -2.54
C LYS A 614 27.03 -10.07 -1.65
N GLN A 615 25.75 -9.85 -1.92
CA GLN A 615 24.64 -10.48 -1.19
C GLN A 615 24.57 -11.99 -1.44
N VAL A 616 24.77 -12.44 -2.68
CA VAL A 616 24.83 -13.87 -3.06
C VAL A 616 25.98 -14.56 -2.33
N ARG A 617 27.17 -13.96 -2.22
CA ARG A 617 28.29 -14.57 -1.47
C ARG A 617 28.06 -14.63 0.03
N SER A 618 27.34 -13.65 0.58
CA SER A 618 27.08 -13.56 2.03
C SER A 618 25.96 -14.49 2.47
N ARG A 619 25.03 -14.80 1.56
CA ARG A 619 23.82 -15.59 1.85
C ARG A 619 23.86 -16.97 1.20
N GLY A 620 24.28 -17.05 -0.05
CA GLY A 620 24.18 -18.25 -0.86
C GLY A 620 25.03 -19.45 -0.38
N PRO A 621 24.81 -20.63 -0.98
CA PRO A 621 23.81 -20.86 -2.02
C PRO A 621 22.39 -20.86 -1.46
N PHE A 622 21.47 -20.19 -2.15
CA PHE A 622 20.04 -20.23 -1.86
C PHE A 622 19.46 -21.58 -2.26
N LEU A 623 18.59 -22.14 -1.44
CA LEU A 623 18.00 -23.47 -1.65
C LEU A 623 16.63 -23.43 -2.33
N SER A 624 15.97 -22.28 -2.32
CA SER A 624 14.68 -22.06 -2.98
C SER A 624 14.53 -20.60 -3.41
N ILE A 625 13.55 -20.30 -4.28
CA ILE A 625 13.33 -18.92 -4.72
C ILE A 625 12.75 -18.09 -3.58
N ALA A 626 11.95 -18.69 -2.69
CA ALA A 626 11.53 -17.99 -1.48
C ALA A 626 12.71 -17.61 -0.57
N ASP A 627 13.73 -18.48 -0.40
CA ASP A 627 14.97 -18.16 0.34
C ASP A 627 15.77 -17.03 -0.34
N PHE A 628 15.82 -17.01 -1.68
CA PHE A 628 16.42 -15.91 -2.43
C PHE A 628 15.65 -14.59 -2.31
N ILE A 629 14.33 -14.62 -2.12
CA ILE A 629 13.52 -13.39 -2.12
C ILE A 629 13.39 -12.81 -0.72
N ASN A 630 13.34 -13.67 0.30
CA ASN A 630 13.14 -13.26 1.67
C ASN A 630 14.41 -12.81 2.38
N ARG A 631 14.22 -12.04 3.44
CA ARG A 631 15.22 -11.78 4.47
C ARG A 631 15.55 -13.07 5.24
N ARG A 632 16.64 -13.06 6.01
CA ARG A 632 17.02 -14.18 6.90
C ARG A 632 16.81 -13.81 8.36
N PRO A 633 15.70 -14.23 8.97
CA PRO A 633 15.49 -14.01 10.40
C PRO A 633 16.60 -14.65 11.21
N GLY A 634 17.26 -13.88 12.09
CA GLY A 634 18.37 -14.37 12.89
C GLY A 634 18.98 -13.27 13.76
N SER A 635 20.14 -13.56 14.36
CA SER A 635 20.90 -12.59 15.14
C SER A 635 21.68 -11.59 14.29
N ASP A 636 21.99 -11.94 13.03
CA ASP A 636 22.58 -11.03 12.06
C ASP A 636 21.51 -10.05 11.57
N LYS A 637 21.59 -8.82 12.09
CA LYS A 637 20.62 -7.78 11.79
C LYS A 637 20.63 -7.39 10.31
N ASP A 638 21.79 -7.32 9.67
CA ASP A 638 21.90 -6.90 8.27
C ASP A 638 21.20 -7.92 7.35
N LEU A 639 21.38 -9.21 7.64
CA LEU A 639 20.69 -10.27 6.89
C LEU A 639 19.19 -10.35 7.19
N ALA A 640 18.79 -9.92 8.40
CA ALA A 640 17.41 -9.92 8.87
C ALA A 640 16.58 -8.72 8.40
N LEU A 641 17.18 -7.66 7.83
CA LEU A 641 16.48 -6.45 7.38
C LEU A 641 15.63 -6.67 6.12
N SER A 642 16.23 -7.30 5.11
CA SER A 642 15.61 -7.50 3.81
C SER A 642 16.26 -8.65 3.03
N GLY A 643 15.63 -9.06 1.93
CA GLY A 643 16.16 -10.04 1.00
C GLY A 643 17.34 -9.49 0.18
N PRO A 644 18.11 -10.36 -0.49
CA PRO A 644 19.36 -10.00 -1.16
C PRO A 644 19.20 -8.91 -2.22
N LEU A 645 18.13 -8.90 -3.02
CA LEU A 645 17.95 -7.87 -4.05
C LEU A 645 17.64 -6.52 -3.41
N GLN A 646 16.78 -6.48 -2.39
CA GLN A 646 16.51 -5.24 -1.67
C GLN A 646 17.76 -4.73 -0.92
N SER A 647 18.49 -5.63 -0.24
CA SER A 647 19.76 -5.28 0.41
C SER A 647 20.83 -4.79 -0.58
N ALA A 648 20.80 -5.24 -1.84
CA ALA A 648 21.68 -4.73 -2.88
C ALA A 648 21.28 -3.33 -3.35
N LEU A 649 19.97 -3.08 -3.56
CA LEU A 649 19.43 -1.76 -3.88
C LEU A 649 19.72 -0.73 -2.77
N ASP A 650 19.70 -1.19 -1.51
CA ASP A 650 19.94 -0.33 -0.34
C ASP A 650 21.45 -0.13 -0.05
N ASP A 651 22.37 -0.85 -0.74
CA ASP A 651 23.82 -0.70 -0.55
C ASP A 651 24.27 0.73 -0.91
N LYS A 652 25.03 1.36 -0.01
CA LYS A 652 25.51 2.75 -0.16
C LYS A 652 26.27 3.02 -1.47
N ASN A 653 26.84 1.99 -2.08
CA ASN A 653 27.58 2.10 -3.34
C ASN A 653 26.70 1.96 -4.59
N VAL A 654 25.38 1.77 -4.44
CA VAL A 654 24.41 1.72 -5.54
C VAL A 654 23.64 3.03 -5.57
N SER A 655 23.73 3.82 -6.64
CA SER A 655 23.16 5.17 -6.68
C SER A 655 21.65 5.23 -6.95
N ILE A 656 21.03 4.12 -7.35
CA ILE A 656 19.64 4.04 -7.84
C ILE A 656 18.63 4.77 -6.92
N ASN A 657 18.73 4.59 -5.61
CA ASN A 657 17.82 5.21 -4.63
C ASN A 657 18.50 6.29 -3.77
N ALA A 658 19.61 6.87 -4.22
CA ALA A 658 20.39 7.83 -3.43
C ALA A 658 19.56 9.01 -2.90
N GLY A 659 18.69 9.61 -3.74
CA GLY A 659 17.84 10.74 -3.35
C GLY A 659 16.86 10.47 -2.19
N TYR A 660 16.61 9.21 -1.84
CA TYR A 660 15.73 8.83 -0.72
C TYR A 660 16.48 8.43 0.56
N ARG A 661 17.81 8.28 0.52
CA ARG A 661 18.57 7.68 1.63
C ARG A 661 19.07 8.67 2.66
N ASP A 662 19.05 9.96 2.34
CA ASP A 662 19.58 11.03 3.18
C ASP A 662 18.56 12.17 3.38
N GLY A 663 18.94 13.15 4.20
CA GLY A 663 18.14 14.34 4.46
C GLY A 663 16.77 14.06 5.08
N ASP A 664 15.79 14.90 4.77
CA ASP A 664 14.45 14.82 5.34
C ASP A 664 13.61 13.66 4.77
N ARG A 665 14.07 13.00 3.71
CA ARG A 665 13.40 11.85 3.08
C ARG A 665 13.74 10.51 3.74
N SER A 666 14.70 10.51 4.66
CA SER A 666 15.21 9.34 5.34
C SER A 666 15.04 9.42 6.85
N LEU A 667 14.95 8.27 7.51
CA LEU A 667 14.89 8.14 8.96
C LEU A 667 16.16 7.49 9.50
N SER A 668 16.77 8.10 10.52
CA SER A 668 17.92 7.51 11.22
C SER A 668 17.51 6.37 12.17
N VAL A 669 18.44 5.43 12.39
CA VAL A 669 18.29 4.36 13.39
C VAL A 669 18.08 4.94 14.80
N ALA A 670 18.74 6.05 15.14
CA ALA A 670 18.57 6.72 16.43
C ALA A 670 17.13 7.22 16.62
N ASN A 671 16.54 7.83 15.59
CA ASN A 671 15.15 8.29 15.64
C ASN A 671 14.18 7.12 15.75
N ALA A 672 14.42 6.01 15.03
CA ALA A 672 13.63 4.79 15.17
C ALA A 672 13.74 4.18 16.58
N ALA A 673 14.95 4.10 17.14
CA ALA A 673 15.18 3.56 18.48
C ALA A 673 14.48 4.39 19.56
N ALA A 674 14.46 5.72 19.41
CA ALA A 674 13.74 6.63 20.30
C ALA A 674 12.21 6.40 20.33
N GLN A 675 11.64 5.76 19.28
CA GLN A 675 10.23 5.37 19.24
C GLN A 675 9.93 4.02 19.90
N GLY A 676 10.96 3.26 20.30
CA GLY A 676 10.80 1.96 20.96
C GLY A 676 10.43 0.81 20.02
N PHE A 677 10.86 0.86 18.75
CA PHE A 677 10.76 -0.31 17.87
C PHE A 677 11.68 -1.44 18.35
N ALA A 678 11.20 -2.68 18.23
CA ALA A 678 11.99 -3.86 18.59
C ALA A 678 13.15 -4.10 17.62
N PHE A 679 12.98 -3.65 16.36
CA PHE A 679 14.02 -3.66 15.35
C PHE A 679 14.12 -2.29 14.66
N PRO A 680 14.79 -1.31 15.31
CA PRO A 680 14.90 0.07 14.82
C PRO A 680 15.53 0.18 13.43
N GLU A 681 16.47 -0.70 13.09
CA GLU A 681 17.13 -0.72 11.80
C GLU A 681 16.16 -1.02 10.65
N ALA A 682 15.09 -1.77 10.90
CA ALA A 682 14.04 -2.04 9.89
C ALA A 682 13.12 -0.84 9.64
N GLU A 683 13.01 0.06 10.63
CA GLU A 683 12.26 1.31 10.50
C GLU A 683 13.10 2.43 9.87
N ALA A 684 14.42 2.36 10.00
CA ALA A 684 15.32 3.34 9.41
C ALA A 684 15.36 3.28 7.88
N GLY A 685 15.88 4.34 7.26
CA GLY A 685 15.98 4.50 5.81
C GLY A 685 14.85 5.32 5.21
N ALA A 686 14.67 5.18 3.90
CA ALA A 686 13.71 5.97 3.14
C ALA A 686 12.28 5.87 3.68
N LYS A 687 11.61 7.02 3.82
CA LYS A 687 10.23 7.12 4.32
C LYS A 687 9.19 6.71 3.26
N SER A 688 9.51 6.89 1.98
CA SER A 688 8.62 6.66 0.82
C SER A 688 9.01 5.47 -0.06
N VAL A 689 9.36 4.34 0.55
CA VAL A 689 9.82 3.12 -0.16
C VAL A 689 8.77 2.46 -1.07
N CYS A 690 7.53 2.95 -1.03
CA CYS A 690 6.44 2.52 -1.92
C CYS A 690 6.03 3.60 -2.95
N ALA A 691 6.78 4.69 -3.07
CA ALA A 691 6.62 5.64 -4.17
C ALA A 691 7.16 5.03 -5.49
N PRO A 692 6.58 5.34 -6.66
CA PRO A 692 7.08 4.85 -7.94
C PRO A 692 8.54 5.18 -8.24
N GLY A 693 9.03 6.32 -7.74
CA GLY A 693 10.43 6.74 -7.89
C GLY A 693 11.42 5.91 -7.07
N TYR A 694 10.98 5.19 -6.03
CA TYR A 694 11.82 4.29 -5.25
C TYR A 694 11.83 2.90 -5.87
N VAL A 695 12.97 2.48 -6.44
CA VAL A 695 13.11 1.14 -7.02
C VAL A 695 13.20 0.11 -5.89
N LYS A 696 12.27 -0.84 -5.87
CA LYS A 696 12.25 -1.94 -4.90
C LYS A 696 12.48 -3.30 -5.56
N GLN A 697 12.81 -4.29 -4.74
CA GLN A 697 13.01 -5.67 -5.18
C GLN A 697 11.83 -6.20 -6.03
N GLY A 698 10.59 -5.88 -5.66
CA GLY A 698 9.40 -6.27 -6.42
C GLY A 698 9.37 -5.73 -7.86
N ASP A 699 9.95 -4.55 -8.11
CA ASP A 699 10.01 -3.95 -9.44
C ASP A 699 10.95 -4.75 -10.34
N LEU A 700 12.12 -5.14 -9.81
CA LEU A 700 13.04 -6.03 -10.52
C LEU A 700 12.40 -7.40 -10.79
N LEU A 701 11.76 -8.00 -9.78
CA LEU A 701 11.13 -9.32 -9.89
C LEU A 701 9.92 -9.34 -10.82
N THR A 702 9.29 -8.19 -11.10
CA THR A 702 8.22 -8.10 -12.10
C THR A 702 8.70 -8.56 -13.47
N THR A 703 9.93 -8.20 -13.84
CA THR A 703 10.56 -8.63 -15.10
C THR A 703 11.36 -9.92 -14.94
N LEU A 704 12.19 -10.02 -13.90
CA LEU A 704 13.18 -11.09 -13.76
C LEU A 704 12.61 -12.40 -13.23
N GLY A 705 11.54 -12.33 -12.43
CA GLY A 705 10.92 -13.45 -11.72
C GLY A 705 10.68 -14.71 -12.57
N PRO A 706 10.15 -14.61 -13.81
CA PRO A 706 9.88 -15.78 -14.66
C PRO A 706 11.14 -16.47 -15.20
N PHE A 707 12.32 -15.88 -15.02
CA PHE A 707 13.57 -16.32 -15.61
C PHE A 707 14.60 -16.75 -14.57
N ILE A 708 14.30 -16.66 -13.27
CA ILE A 708 15.24 -17.01 -12.21
C ILE A 708 14.97 -18.41 -11.66
N ASN A 709 16.05 -19.09 -11.24
CA ASN A 709 16.01 -20.33 -10.49
C ASN A 709 17.20 -20.40 -9.51
N VAL A 710 17.11 -21.25 -8.49
CA VAL A 710 18.22 -21.51 -7.54
C VAL A 710 19.13 -22.63 -8.01
N ARG A 711 18.65 -23.46 -8.93
CA ARG A 711 19.42 -24.55 -9.54
C ARG A 711 19.70 -24.27 -11.01
N GLY A 712 20.84 -24.77 -11.50
CA GLY A 712 21.03 -25.00 -12.91
C GLY A 712 20.35 -26.29 -13.32
N ASP A 713 19.70 -26.31 -14.49
CA ASP A 713 19.20 -27.54 -15.12
C ASP A 713 20.08 -27.95 -16.31
N THR A 714 21.20 -27.27 -16.54
CA THR A 714 22.19 -27.61 -17.58
C THR A 714 23.59 -27.51 -17.00
N PHE A 715 24.38 -28.55 -17.23
CA PHE A 715 25.67 -28.77 -16.60
C PHE A 715 26.72 -29.03 -17.66
N VAL A 716 27.89 -28.42 -17.50
CA VAL A 716 29.10 -28.79 -18.24
C VAL A 716 29.90 -29.74 -17.36
N ILE A 717 30.01 -31.00 -17.78
CA ILE A 717 30.77 -32.04 -17.09
C ILE A 717 32.04 -32.28 -17.88
N ARG A 718 33.21 -32.05 -17.26
CA ARG A 718 34.51 -32.36 -17.85
C ARG A 718 35.09 -33.61 -17.22
N GLY A 719 35.51 -34.56 -18.05
CA GLY A 719 36.11 -35.82 -17.63
C GLY A 719 37.57 -35.92 -18.06
N TYR A 720 38.37 -36.64 -17.28
CA TYR A 720 39.75 -37.00 -17.57
C TYR A 720 39.94 -38.51 -17.43
N GLY A 721 40.63 -39.11 -18.39
CA GLY A 721 41.07 -40.50 -18.32
C GLY A 721 42.55 -40.62 -18.66
N GLU A 722 43.26 -41.48 -17.95
CA GLU A 722 44.62 -41.89 -18.28
C GLU A 722 44.77 -43.40 -18.23
N VAL A 723 45.66 -43.92 -19.09
CA VAL A 723 46.11 -45.30 -19.04
C VAL A 723 47.58 -45.33 -18.66
N ARG A 724 47.95 -46.26 -17.79
CA ARG A 724 49.31 -46.44 -17.27
C ARG A 724 49.91 -47.74 -17.79
N ASP A 725 51.23 -47.83 -17.74
CA ASP A 725 51.95 -49.09 -17.99
C ASP A 725 51.61 -50.17 -16.94
N ASP A 726 52.02 -51.41 -17.19
CA ASP A 726 51.78 -52.56 -16.30
C ASP A 726 52.37 -52.37 -14.89
N SER A 727 53.34 -51.44 -14.73
CA SER A 727 53.93 -51.09 -13.45
C SER A 727 53.13 -50.04 -12.67
N GLY A 728 52.13 -49.42 -13.30
CA GLY A 728 51.33 -48.31 -12.76
C GLY A 728 52.09 -46.99 -12.62
N LYS A 729 53.34 -46.89 -13.10
CA LYS A 729 54.20 -45.72 -12.89
C LYS A 729 54.18 -44.73 -14.04
N THR A 730 54.14 -45.21 -15.28
CA THR A 730 54.21 -44.33 -16.46
C THR A 730 52.83 -44.16 -17.08
N VAL A 731 52.39 -42.91 -17.28
CA VAL A 731 51.17 -42.61 -18.05
C VAL A 731 51.48 -42.74 -19.53
N LEU A 732 50.80 -43.65 -20.23
CA LEU A 732 50.99 -43.94 -21.65
C LEU A 732 50.11 -43.07 -22.55
N ALA A 733 48.88 -42.76 -22.13
CA ALA A 733 47.98 -41.88 -22.85
C ALA A 733 47.02 -41.15 -21.91
N ARG A 734 46.50 -40.01 -22.39
CA ARG A 734 45.55 -39.15 -21.70
C ARG A 734 44.42 -38.75 -22.65
N SER A 735 43.22 -38.61 -22.11
CA SER A 735 42.07 -38.09 -22.84
C SER A 735 41.22 -37.21 -21.94
N TRP A 736 40.63 -36.17 -22.52
CA TRP A 736 39.69 -35.29 -21.86
C TRP A 736 38.43 -35.18 -22.70
N CYS A 737 37.30 -35.08 -22.03
CA CYS A 737 36.01 -34.88 -22.68
C CYS A 737 35.18 -33.85 -21.93
N GLU A 738 34.25 -33.25 -22.65
CA GLU A 738 33.24 -32.34 -22.14
C GLU A 738 31.88 -32.83 -22.60
N ALA A 739 30.98 -33.02 -21.64
CA ALA A 739 29.57 -33.32 -21.87
C ALA A 739 28.72 -32.16 -21.37
N ILE A 740 27.78 -31.71 -22.20
CA ILE A 740 26.70 -30.83 -21.75
C ILE A 740 25.51 -31.74 -21.44
N VAL A 741 25.06 -31.70 -20.19
CA VAL A 741 23.98 -32.55 -19.69
C VAL A 741 22.84 -31.66 -19.21
N GLN A 742 21.62 -31.94 -19.65
CA GLN A 742 20.42 -31.19 -19.26
C GLN A 742 19.46 -32.08 -18.47
N ARG A 743 19.02 -31.59 -17.31
CA ARG A 743 17.93 -32.18 -16.54
C ARG A 743 16.59 -31.82 -17.19
N VAL A 744 15.69 -32.78 -17.32
CA VAL A 744 14.36 -32.59 -17.92
C VAL A 744 13.23 -32.81 -16.89
N PRO A 745 11.99 -32.38 -17.18
CA PRO A 745 10.86 -32.62 -16.29
C PRO A 745 10.61 -34.10 -16.00
N ASP A 746 10.84 -35.02 -16.93
CA ASP A 746 10.48 -36.43 -16.73
C ASP A 746 11.26 -37.10 -15.58
N TYR A 747 10.59 -37.96 -14.83
CA TYR A 747 11.28 -38.87 -13.90
C TYR A 747 12.11 -39.90 -14.68
N LEU A 748 13.12 -40.48 -14.03
CA LEU A 748 13.96 -41.50 -14.68
C LEU A 748 13.13 -42.75 -15.04
N ASP A 749 12.39 -43.25 -14.05
CA ASP A 749 11.38 -44.30 -14.18
C ASP A 749 10.01 -43.69 -14.48
N PRO A 750 9.40 -44.02 -15.64
CA PRO A 750 8.14 -43.41 -16.08
C PRO A 750 6.90 -43.89 -15.29
N ALA A 751 7.05 -44.76 -14.28
CA ALA A 751 5.96 -45.12 -13.39
C ALA A 751 5.46 -43.95 -12.50
N ASP A 752 6.31 -42.95 -12.28
CA ASP A 752 5.91 -41.68 -11.66
C ASP A 752 5.69 -40.62 -12.73
N ASP A 753 4.55 -39.94 -12.68
CA ASP A 753 4.22 -38.88 -13.63
C ASP A 753 5.06 -37.62 -13.37
N ALA A 754 5.39 -36.87 -14.42
CA ALA A 754 6.22 -35.68 -14.27
C ALA A 754 5.59 -34.59 -13.38
N HIS A 755 4.26 -34.55 -13.26
CA HIS A 755 3.52 -33.61 -12.41
C HIS A 755 3.33 -34.11 -10.97
N ASP A 756 3.75 -35.34 -10.64
CA ASP A 756 3.71 -35.82 -9.27
C ASP A 756 4.72 -35.05 -8.39
N PRO A 757 4.28 -34.49 -7.24
CA PRO A 757 5.14 -33.66 -6.39
C PRO A 757 6.26 -34.46 -5.72
N ALA A 758 6.06 -35.76 -5.50
CA ALA A 758 7.05 -36.66 -4.92
C ALA A 758 7.07 -38.00 -5.69
N PRO A 759 8.26 -38.56 -5.97
CA PRO A 759 8.37 -39.85 -6.62
C PRO A 759 7.95 -41.00 -5.68
N LYS A 760 7.34 -42.04 -6.23
CA LYS A 760 6.90 -43.25 -5.51
C LYS A 760 7.80 -44.45 -5.84
N SER A 761 8.41 -44.47 -7.03
CA SER A 761 9.31 -45.54 -7.48
C SER A 761 10.64 -45.52 -6.72
N LYS A 762 11.18 -46.70 -6.39
CA LYS A 762 12.50 -46.83 -5.74
C LYS A 762 13.63 -46.22 -6.58
N VAL A 763 13.51 -46.32 -7.91
CA VAL A 763 14.47 -45.74 -8.86
C VAL A 763 14.45 -44.23 -8.76
N ASN A 764 13.26 -43.62 -8.80
CA ASN A 764 13.12 -42.17 -8.71
C ASN A 764 13.41 -41.61 -7.32
N LEU A 765 13.16 -42.37 -6.25
CA LEU A 765 13.61 -42.01 -4.90
C LEU A 765 15.15 -41.95 -4.81
N THR A 766 15.86 -42.76 -5.61
CA THR A 766 17.32 -42.81 -5.61
C THR A 766 17.95 -41.79 -6.56
N PHE A 767 17.42 -41.69 -7.79
CA PHE A 767 18.05 -40.92 -8.88
C PHE A 767 17.24 -39.70 -9.34
N GLY A 768 15.97 -39.60 -8.97
CA GLY A 768 15.10 -38.49 -9.31
C GLY A 768 14.80 -38.37 -10.80
N ARG A 769 15.10 -37.21 -11.37
CA ARG A 769 14.64 -36.80 -12.69
C ARG A 769 15.67 -37.15 -13.76
N ARG A 770 15.19 -37.35 -14.99
CA ARG A 770 16.02 -37.76 -16.12
C ARG A 770 16.98 -36.64 -16.54
N PHE A 771 18.16 -37.05 -17.02
CA PHE A 771 19.16 -36.18 -17.62
C PHE A 771 19.45 -36.64 -19.05
N HIS A 772 19.51 -35.70 -19.99
CA HIS A 772 19.89 -35.94 -21.38
C HIS A 772 21.29 -35.38 -21.65
N ILE A 773 22.14 -36.16 -22.33
CA ILE A 773 23.39 -35.64 -22.89
C ILE A 773 23.03 -34.85 -24.15
N ILE A 774 23.20 -33.54 -24.10
CA ILE A 774 22.88 -32.62 -25.19
C ILE A 774 24.03 -32.53 -26.18
N SER A 775 25.26 -32.53 -25.69
CA SER A 775 26.46 -32.58 -26.52
C SER A 775 27.58 -33.31 -25.81
N PHE A 776 28.45 -33.95 -26.58
CA PHE A 776 29.68 -34.55 -26.11
C PHE A 776 30.81 -34.24 -27.08
N ARG A 777 31.96 -33.81 -26.57
CA ARG A 777 33.17 -33.60 -27.38
C ARG A 777 34.42 -33.99 -26.62
N TYR A 778 35.45 -34.40 -27.34
CA TYR A 778 36.79 -34.52 -26.80
C TYR A 778 37.44 -33.13 -26.72
N LEU A 779 38.19 -32.87 -25.66
CA LEU A 779 38.94 -31.64 -25.47
C LEU A 779 40.41 -31.86 -25.80
N SER A 780 41.01 -30.86 -26.44
CA SER A 780 42.47 -30.80 -26.55
C SER A 780 43.08 -30.37 -25.20
N PRO A 781 44.35 -30.73 -24.91
CA PRO A 781 45.01 -30.31 -23.67
C PRO A 781 45.08 -28.78 -23.47
N ARG A 782 44.96 -28.00 -24.56
CA ARG A 782 45.04 -26.54 -24.54
C ARG A 782 43.74 -25.86 -24.07
N GLU A 783 42.61 -26.57 -24.09
CA GLU A 783 41.29 -26.03 -23.72
C GLU A 783 40.98 -26.14 -22.22
N ILE A 784 41.92 -26.65 -21.44
CA ILE A 784 41.77 -26.94 -20.01
C ILE A 784 42.40 -25.85 -19.14
N TYR A 785 43.24 -24.98 -19.74
CA TYR A 785 43.99 -23.92 -19.06
C TYR A 785 43.39 -22.54 -19.26
#